data_AF-A0A238FNS1-F1
#
_entry.id   AF-A0A238FNS1-F1
#
_cell.length_a   1.000
_cell.length_b   1.000
_cell.length_c   1.000
_cell.angle_alpha   90.00
_cell.angle_beta   90.00
_cell.angle_gamma   90.00
#
_symmetry.space_group_name_H-M   'P 1'
#
loop_
_entity.id
_entity.type
_entity.pdbx_description
1 polymer ?
#
loop_
_entity_poly.entity_id
_entity_poly.type
_entity_poly.pdbx_seq_one_letter_code
_entity_poly.pdbx_strand_id
1 'polypeptide(L)'
;MGINASAFQFAQDIPLTKYNYTSGAGGEFDISLLDATETDASIFLTVYPTVKLNEVETTDLTSLGKQILAYHSSPWYSSHLKFGPGRNTYGFAPTSYVEGWKMMYAAIKAIASDTEIVWSPNSGYSYPYGYTTTGLSTADADALDTNGDGDFDSSDDAYSPYYPGSDYVDWAGLSYYEKDATYPCEWNHVRCPDEEQHGDGYSILPDLLRIASVLHFRRGAAYHYNNDTQPSDAVDQLDLQQLFWQNTWANASIWTTFPKLKVFFMFECEKEEEDDLRDYRITYDSTLRAAYLDDISSRVPGVCVEATYRSNASIADSSVASSIVSSLAAATATYSSPSSSTSTNIMTNTERHAYRTQTPTLFGGASAWRRLDWNSFFDASFMVGKQEMHWASLPHALIVLLPLMIPGATSSAAPSSSPPRPRERYGEALRLTPLRDGKLHSHFNFTFTATNWREGGDRLGPNSNTHHHTLLPPELTALVRHYRVTSFDLTLSSGRWDSSWPTRSTAVSGIQLIAWLELLDGESPKDERQRWDDFKNALGGLFCTGVTSGISAGESRPLWGNTLRGGADEREHRLYRTTIPRLSATCTESLTPFLSLLPCASYAGLSSLLNPHRLFDSDWTLLGVHVLRDSQAHSIQLQVGAVADPIRQDRLKGFLGRRGMAQSLQSIVHPDLNFSFESLYDRTLQKACPVATESLVQVAIPTDSINPFRIEPSSHGRTIVHIDGKDVVQWDTRQVNETLNVVVDWPDVNMFEYLPGSNCALKPLIVRRLLHGTGQERGRIGIELINNLDSSADVIWIETWPWWLRAFISTLSTTSNATHDSAGSSDHVVRSLDYSPPIARARATTLQALLRLPPRSTTRLMMAYESSYLWYTEYPSDAHRGFEILGASLVLLNPSNSSSNETSQGSNALRTRSEWMRLHTSSTLLSLPTPDFSMPYNVIILTSTIVALFFGSLMNRLVRGWRVVSLDEQDAEHPKQGRREKAL
;
A
#
# COMPACT_ATOMS: atom_id res chain seq x y z
N MET A 1 19.30 19.70 30.08
CA MET A 1 17.89 19.29 30.01
C MET A 1 17.57 18.04 30.82
N GLY A 2 18.54 17.23 31.28
CA GLY A 2 18.25 16.03 32.08
C GLY A 2 17.75 14.83 31.27
N ILE A 3 17.65 14.99 29.95
CA ILE A 3 17.32 13.99 28.93
C ILE A 3 18.41 13.99 27.86
N ASN A 4 18.60 12.86 27.17
CA ASN A 4 19.58 12.73 26.10
C ASN A 4 19.02 13.27 24.78
N ALA A 5 19.72 14.21 24.13
CA ALA A 5 19.30 14.76 22.84
C ALA A 5 19.53 13.76 21.70
N SER A 6 18.52 13.53 20.87
CA SER A 6 18.55 12.53 19.77
C SER A 6 19.28 12.97 18.52
N ALA A 7 19.56 14.26 18.36
CA ALA A 7 20.33 14.76 17.23
C ALA A 7 21.01 16.08 17.59
N PHE A 8 22.19 16.31 17.00
CA PHE A 8 22.91 17.58 17.09
C PHE A 8 23.11 18.16 15.70
N GLN A 9 22.80 19.45 15.55
CA GLN A 9 23.02 20.18 14.32
C GLN A 9 24.32 20.96 14.40
N PHE A 10 25.21 20.75 13.43
CA PHE A 10 26.47 21.46 13.28
C PHE A 10 26.49 22.26 11.99
N ALA A 11 27.37 23.26 11.88
CA ALA A 11 27.48 24.11 10.70
C ALA A 11 28.94 24.32 10.28
N GLN A 12 29.19 24.33 8.97
CA GLN A 12 30.46 24.70 8.38
C GLN A 12 30.27 25.35 7.00
N ASP A 13 31.32 25.98 6.48
CA ASP A 13 31.32 26.57 5.14
C ASP A 13 31.85 25.59 4.08
N ILE A 14 31.53 25.84 2.81
CA ILE A 14 32.17 25.23 1.64
C ILE A 14 32.56 26.31 0.60
N PRO A 15 33.82 26.36 0.11
CA PRO A 15 34.98 25.56 0.51
C PRO A 15 35.33 25.73 1.99
N LEU A 16 35.97 24.71 2.55
CA LEU A 16 36.25 24.67 3.98
C LEU A 16 37.28 25.74 4.37
N THR A 17 36.96 26.57 5.35
CA THR A 17 37.93 27.55 5.88
C THR A 17 39.03 26.82 6.65
N LYS A 18 40.28 27.29 6.56
CA LYS A 18 41.40 26.66 7.28
C LYS A 18 41.21 26.82 8.79
N TYR A 19 41.41 25.74 9.54
CA TYR A 19 41.37 25.76 11.00
C TYR A 19 42.41 26.73 11.57
N ASN A 20 41.95 27.73 12.32
CA ASN A 20 42.79 28.67 13.03
C ASN A 20 42.99 28.20 14.47
N TYR A 21 44.18 27.65 14.77
CA TYR A 21 44.54 27.14 16.08
C TYR A 21 44.56 28.18 17.21
N THR A 22 44.55 29.47 16.88
CA THR A 22 44.55 30.57 17.87
C THR A 22 43.13 30.95 18.28
N SER A 23 42.20 31.02 17.33
CA SER A 23 40.80 31.39 17.60
C SER A 23 39.86 30.19 17.74
N GLY A 24 40.31 28.98 17.38
CA GLY A 24 39.47 27.78 17.30
C GLY A 24 38.43 27.82 16.17
N ALA A 25 38.58 28.74 15.20
CA ALA A 25 37.60 28.97 14.14
C ALA A 25 38.02 28.34 12.80
N GLY A 26 37.05 27.93 11.99
CA GLY A 26 37.25 27.23 10.72
C GLY A 26 37.53 25.74 10.90
N GLY A 27 37.85 25.03 9.82
CA GLY A 27 38.11 23.59 9.83
C GLY A 27 36.86 22.72 9.76
N GLU A 28 37.09 21.39 9.72
CA GLU A 28 36.01 20.40 9.73
C GLU A 28 35.38 20.36 11.12
N PHE A 29 34.09 20.06 11.18
CA PHE A 29 33.45 19.91 12.48
C PHE A 29 34.04 18.73 13.27
N ASP A 30 34.43 18.99 14.52
CA ASP A 30 34.99 18.00 15.44
C ASP A 30 33.88 17.23 16.18
N ILE A 31 33.73 15.95 15.84
CA ILE A 31 32.73 15.06 16.46
C ILE A 31 33.11 14.59 17.87
N SER A 32 34.27 14.98 18.41
CA SER A 32 34.71 14.61 19.77
C SER A 32 33.70 15.02 20.85
N LEU A 33 33.00 16.15 20.65
CA LEU A 33 31.94 16.61 21.55
C LEU A 33 30.71 15.69 21.53
N LEU A 34 30.40 15.11 20.37
CA LEU A 34 29.34 14.12 20.25
C LEU A 34 29.77 12.78 20.84
N ASP A 35 31.03 12.37 20.63
CA ASP A 35 31.60 11.18 21.26
C ASP A 35 31.57 11.25 22.79
N ALA A 36 31.83 12.43 23.35
CA ALA A 36 31.77 12.66 24.80
C ALA A 36 30.38 12.47 25.41
N THR A 37 29.30 12.46 24.60
CA THR A 37 27.95 12.16 25.10
C THR A 37 27.75 10.67 25.38
N GLU A 38 28.58 9.80 24.79
CA GLU A 38 28.43 8.33 24.82
C GLU A 38 27.06 7.83 24.32
N THR A 39 26.33 8.64 23.56
CA THR A 39 24.99 8.29 23.01
C THR A 39 25.04 7.93 21.53
N ASP A 40 23.94 7.37 21.01
CA ASP A 40 23.67 7.10 19.59
C ASP A 40 23.04 8.29 18.83
N ALA A 41 23.20 9.52 19.33
CA ALA A 41 22.61 10.71 18.73
C ALA A 41 23.06 10.95 17.28
N SER A 42 22.13 11.35 16.41
CA SER A 42 22.38 11.61 14.99
C SER A 42 23.15 12.91 14.73
N ILE A 43 23.90 12.94 13.63
CA ILE A 43 24.65 14.11 13.16
C ILE A 43 23.87 14.82 12.06
N PHE A 44 23.50 16.08 12.27
CA PHE A 44 22.94 16.96 11.23
C PHE A 44 23.98 18.01 10.82
N LEU A 45 24.71 17.75 9.74
CA LEU A 45 25.72 18.68 9.22
C LEU A 45 25.08 19.68 8.27
N THR A 46 25.11 20.96 8.63
CA THR A 46 24.71 22.07 7.78
C THR A 46 25.92 22.65 7.05
N VAL A 47 25.86 22.72 5.73
CA VAL A 47 26.95 23.25 4.91
C VAL A 47 26.49 24.50 4.18
N TYR A 48 27.21 25.61 4.39
CA TYR A 48 26.96 26.91 3.78
C TYR A 48 27.92 27.17 2.61
N PRO A 49 27.43 27.18 1.36
CA PRO A 49 28.24 27.60 0.22
C PRO A 49 28.56 29.09 0.30
N THR A 50 29.84 29.41 0.13
CA THR A 50 30.35 30.80 0.05
C THR A 50 30.30 31.35 -1.38
N VAL A 51 30.10 30.47 -2.37
CA VAL A 51 29.93 30.75 -3.80
C VAL A 51 28.55 30.25 -4.28
N LYS A 52 28.18 30.49 -5.55
CA LYS A 52 26.96 29.86 -6.10
C LYS A 52 27.08 28.34 -6.06
N LEU A 53 25.97 27.62 -5.90
CA LEU A 53 26.02 26.17 -5.70
C LEU A 53 26.67 25.41 -6.87
N ASN A 54 26.50 25.86 -8.11
CA ASN A 54 27.15 25.26 -9.28
C ASN A 54 28.62 25.68 -9.47
N GLU A 55 29.11 26.64 -8.68
CA GLU A 55 30.51 27.08 -8.64
C GLU A 55 31.33 26.38 -7.54
N VAL A 56 30.69 25.56 -6.69
CA VAL A 56 31.39 24.74 -5.70
C VAL A 56 32.23 23.69 -6.42
N GLU A 57 33.55 23.66 -6.16
CA GLU A 57 34.43 22.74 -6.85
C GLU A 57 34.14 21.27 -6.46
N THR A 58 34.25 20.37 -7.44
CA THR A 58 34.08 18.92 -7.21
C THR A 58 35.07 18.37 -6.17
N THR A 59 36.26 18.98 -6.06
CA THR A 59 37.30 18.69 -5.06
C THR A 59 36.81 18.96 -3.63
N ASP A 60 36.09 20.05 -3.42
CA ASP A 60 35.51 20.38 -2.11
C ASP A 60 34.35 19.45 -1.77
N LEU A 61 33.47 19.15 -2.73
CA LEU A 61 32.39 18.18 -2.57
C LEU A 61 32.92 16.76 -2.26
N THR A 62 34.01 16.38 -2.91
CA THR A 62 34.70 15.10 -2.65
C THR A 62 35.28 15.07 -1.24
N SER A 63 35.85 16.18 -0.76
CA SER A 63 36.40 16.30 0.58
C SER A 63 35.30 16.25 1.64
N LEU A 64 34.19 16.94 1.43
CA LEU A 64 32.99 16.85 2.26
C LEU A 64 32.44 15.41 2.32
N GLY A 65 32.37 14.71 1.18
CA GLY A 65 31.95 13.31 1.15
C GLY A 65 32.85 12.39 2.00
N LYS A 66 34.17 12.61 1.96
CA LYS A 66 35.13 11.87 2.79
C LYS A 66 35.01 12.21 4.27
N GLN A 67 34.79 13.48 4.61
CA GLN A 67 34.52 13.93 5.98
C GLN A 67 33.29 13.21 6.56
N ILE A 68 32.19 13.17 5.79
CA ILE A 68 30.96 12.49 6.25
C ILE A 68 31.17 10.98 6.38
N LEU A 69 31.86 10.35 5.43
CA LEU A 69 32.21 8.92 5.52
C LEU A 69 33.06 8.62 6.75
N ALA A 70 33.94 9.55 7.17
CA ALA A 70 34.73 9.38 8.39
C ALA A 70 33.85 9.34 9.64
N TYR A 71 32.71 10.05 9.66
CA TYR A 71 31.75 9.97 10.76
C TYR A 71 31.07 8.60 10.85
N HIS A 72 30.90 7.89 9.73
CA HIS A 72 30.39 6.50 9.69
C HIS A 72 31.39 5.44 10.12
N SER A 73 32.67 5.79 10.33
CA SER A 73 33.64 4.84 10.89
C SER A 73 33.26 4.35 12.30
N SER A 74 32.40 5.11 12.98
CA SER A 74 31.68 4.70 14.18
C SER A 74 30.30 4.16 13.77
N PRO A 75 29.96 2.89 14.04
CA PRO A 75 28.72 2.25 13.57
C PRO A 75 27.43 2.79 14.23
N TRP A 76 27.55 3.84 15.05
CA TRP A 76 26.50 4.34 15.92
C TRP A 76 25.82 5.60 15.41
N TYR A 77 26.41 6.32 14.45
CA TYR A 77 25.90 7.61 13.99
C TYR A 77 25.18 7.50 12.65
N SER A 78 23.95 8.00 12.58
CA SER A 78 23.36 8.40 11.30
C SER A 78 23.80 9.82 10.95
N SER A 79 24.08 10.10 9.67
CA SER A 79 24.46 11.43 9.19
C SER A 79 23.41 11.98 8.23
N HIS A 80 23.04 13.24 8.45
CA HIS A 80 22.10 13.99 7.65
C HIS A 80 22.80 15.26 7.16
N LEU A 81 22.87 15.46 5.85
CA LEU A 81 23.53 16.61 5.23
C LEU A 81 22.49 17.65 4.79
N LYS A 82 22.45 18.79 5.46
CA LYS A 82 21.68 19.97 5.06
C LYS A 82 22.57 20.91 4.25
N PHE A 83 22.42 20.91 2.92
CA PHE A 83 23.28 21.67 2.02
C PHE A 83 22.62 22.98 1.56
N GLY A 84 23.36 24.08 1.54
CA GLY A 84 22.90 25.37 1.04
C GLY A 84 21.59 25.90 1.63
N PRO A 85 21.39 25.90 2.97
CA PRO A 85 20.18 26.48 3.53
C PRO A 85 20.29 28.01 3.66
N GLY A 86 19.28 28.72 3.18
CA GLY A 86 19.12 30.14 3.45
C GLY A 86 19.88 31.09 2.52
N ARG A 87 20.10 32.31 3.01
CA ARG A 87 19.91 33.60 2.28
C ARG A 87 21.17 34.22 1.65
N ASN A 88 22.15 33.46 1.16
CA ASN A 88 23.38 34.06 0.61
C ASN A 88 23.58 33.67 -0.86
N THR A 89 23.75 34.67 -1.73
CA THR A 89 24.17 34.64 -3.16
C THR A 89 23.35 33.84 -4.20
N TYR A 90 22.59 32.81 -3.81
CA TYR A 90 21.81 31.96 -4.73
C TYR A 90 20.28 32.08 -4.59
N GLY A 91 19.80 32.94 -3.69
CA GLY A 91 18.36 33.17 -3.45
C GLY A 91 17.57 33.80 -4.60
N PHE A 92 18.21 34.09 -5.74
CA PHE A 92 17.60 34.56 -7.01
C PHE A 92 18.18 33.82 -8.23
N ALA A 93 18.82 32.67 -8.02
CA ALA A 93 19.42 31.89 -9.10
C ALA A 93 18.96 30.43 -9.04
N PRO A 94 17.63 30.16 -9.13
CA PRO A 94 17.05 28.81 -9.03
C PRO A 94 17.70 27.82 -10.00
N THR A 95 18.06 28.26 -11.20
CA THR A 95 18.71 27.41 -12.20
C THR A 95 20.06 26.89 -11.69
N SER A 96 20.92 27.80 -11.20
CA SER A 96 22.23 27.44 -10.65
C SER A 96 22.14 26.64 -9.35
N TYR A 97 21.08 26.88 -8.57
CA TYR A 97 20.82 26.17 -7.32
C TYR A 97 20.51 24.70 -7.61
N VAL A 98 19.57 24.42 -8.51
CA VAL A 98 19.17 23.05 -8.86
C VAL A 98 20.30 22.29 -9.54
N GLU A 99 21.07 22.94 -10.40
CA GLU A 99 22.26 22.35 -11.05
C GLU A 99 23.31 21.94 -10.00
N GLY A 100 23.73 22.88 -9.15
CA GLY A 100 24.72 22.62 -8.11
C GLY A 100 24.24 21.61 -7.06
N TRP A 101 22.95 21.60 -6.74
CA TRP A 101 22.35 20.58 -5.87
C TRP A 101 22.55 19.17 -6.42
N LYS A 102 22.25 18.96 -7.71
CA LYS A 102 22.39 17.64 -8.35
C LYS A 102 23.85 17.21 -8.42
N MET A 103 24.77 18.15 -8.63
CA MET A 103 26.22 17.90 -8.57
C MET A 103 26.66 17.45 -7.16
N MET A 104 26.24 18.18 -6.13
CA MET A 104 26.50 17.82 -4.72
C MET A 104 25.93 16.44 -4.40
N TYR A 105 24.66 16.18 -4.73
CA TYR A 105 24.02 14.91 -4.47
C TYR A 105 24.79 13.74 -5.08
N ALA A 106 25.17 13.85 -6.35
CA ALA A 106 25.95 12.82 -7.04
C ALA A 106 27.33 12.61 -6.39
N ALA A 107 28.02 13.68 -6.03
CA ALA A 107 29.35 13.62 -5.41
C ALA A 107 29.31 12.98 -4.01
N ILE A 108 28.32 13.34 -3.19
CA ILE A 108 28.18 12.82 -1.83
C ILE A 108 27.71 11.37 -1.85
N LYS A 109 26.66 11.02 -2.61
CA LYS A 109 26.16 9.64 -2.68
C LYS A 109 27.17 8.65 -3.27
N ALA A 110 28.13 9.12 -4.08
CA ALA A 110 29.23 8.29 -4.58
C ALA A 110 30.26 7.90 -3.50
N ILE A 111 30.36 8.65 -2.40
CA ILE A 111 31.36 8.44 -1.34
C ILE A 111 30.73 7.96 -0.03
N ALA A 112 29.62 8.60 0.38
CA ALA A 112 28.91 8.34 1.62
C ALA A 112 27.42 8.07 1.32
N SER A 113 27.15 6.92 0.68
CA SER A 113 25.81 6.52 0.18
C SER A 113 24.72 6.53 1.25
N ASP A 114 25.11 6.24 2.50
CA ASP A 114 24.20 6.08 3.64
C ASP A 114 23.81 7.42 4.28
N THR A 115 24.40 8.53 3.81
CA THR A 115 24.06 9.89 4.28
C THR A 115 22.71 10.31 3.73
N GLU A 116 21.83 10.80 4.59
CA GLU A 116 20.54 11.35 4.18
C GLU A 116 20.69 12.83 3.78
N ILE A 117 20.22 13.21 2.59
CA ILE A 117 20.37 14.56 2.04
C ILE A 117 19.11 15.37 2.32
N VAL A 118 19.28 16.54 2.94
CA VAL A 118 18.19 17.34 3.47
C VAL A 118 18.06 18.71 2.77
N TRP A 119 16.96 18.89 2.04
CA TRP A 119 16.61 20.16 1.39
C TRP A 119 15.77 21.03 2.31
N SER A 120 16.33 22.14 2.81
CA SER A 120 15.68 22.93 3.86
C SER A 120 15.78 24.44 3.62
N PRO A 121 14.87 25.02 2.83
CA PRO A 121 14.79 26.46 2.61
C PRO A 121 14.34 27.24 3.87
N ASN A 122 14.40 28.56 3.78
CA ASN A 122 13.79 29.48 4.75
C ASN A 122 12.28 29.67 4.45
N SER A 123 11.52 30.24 5.39
CA SER A 123 10.09 30.55 5.20
C SER A 123 9.83 31.52 4.04
N GLY A 124 8.84 31.20 3.19
CA GLY A 124 8.37 31.99 2.05
C GLY A 124 7.70 33.32 2.39
N TYR A 125 7.35 33.53 3.67
CA TYR A 125 6.51 34.63 4.15
C TYR A 125 6.97 36.03 3.70
N SER A 126 8.27 36.22 3.56
CA SER A 126 8.83 37.52 3.17
C SER A 126 9.34 37.56 1.74
N TYR A 127 9.04 36.57 0.88
CA TYR A 127 9.41 36.58 -0.55
C TYR A 127 8.92 37.90 -1.22
N PRO A 128 9.76 38.62 -1.99
CA PRO A 128 11.11 38.32 -2.49
C PRO A 128 12.27 38.71 -1.53
N TYR A 129 12.05 38.71 -0.23
CA TYR A 129 13.02 38.89 0.84
C TYR A 129 13.76 40.23 0.85
N GLY A 130 13.07 41.29 0.39
CA GLY A 130 13.56 42.68 0.38
C GLY A 130 14.69 42.95 -0.62
N TYR A 131 14.95 42.04 -1.56
CA TYR A 131 16.00 42.21 -2.57
C TYR A 131 15.46 42.89 -3.84
N THR A 132 16.33 43.66 -4.48
CA THR A 132 16.07 44.26 -5.79
C THR A 132 16.36 43.25 -6.90
N THR A 133 15.43 43.09 -7.85
CA THR A 133 15.49 42.17 -9.02
C THR A 133 16.55 42.53 -10.08
N THR A 134 17.46 43.45 -9.75
CA THR A 134 18.52 43.94 -10.62
C THR A 134 19.59 42.87 -10.87
N GLY A 135 19.71 42.40 -12.11
CA GLY A 135 20.76 41.45 -12.54
C GLY A 135 20.32 39.99 -12.67
N LEU A 136 19.01 39.70 -12.64
CA LEU A 136 18.44 38.38 -12.92
C LEU A 136 18.66 37.95 -14.38
N SER A 137 18.97 36.66 -14.58
CA SER A 137 18.95 36.06 -15.92
C SER A 137 17.50 35.86 -16.38
N THR A 138 17.25 35.82 -17.69
CA THR A 138 15.89 35.57 -18.21
C THR A 138 15.33 34.24 -17.73
N ALA A 139 16.16 33.20 -17.65
CA ALA A 139 15.74 31.88 -17.17
C ALA A 139 15.38 31.88 -15.68
N ASP A 140 16.11 32.64 -14.86
CA ASP A 140 15.81 32.77 -13.42
C ASP A 140 14.60 33.67 -13.18
N ALA A 141 14.40 34.72 -13.99
CA ALA A 141 13.20 35.55 -13.95
C ALA A 141 11.94 34.74 -14.30
N ASP A 142 11.98 33.97 -15.39
CA ASP A 142 10.87 33.09 -15.81
C ASP A 142 10.58 31.98 -14.78
N ALA A 143 11.61 31.53 -14.04
CA ALA A 143 11.44 30.51 -13.01
C ALA A 143 10.86 31.07 -11.70
N LEU A 144 11.15 32.33 -11.37
CA LEU A 144 10.71 32.99 -10.14
C LEU A 144 9.31 33.61 -10.24
N ASP A 145 8.87 34.00 -11.44
CA ASP A 145 7.49 34.42 -11.76
C ASP A 145 6.64 33.17 -12.06
N THR A 146 6.22 32.50 -11.00
CA THR A 146 5.52 31.21 -11.07
C THR A 146 4.06 31.33 -11.50
N ASN A 147 3.47 32.52 -11.31
CA ASN A 147 2.09 32.80 -11.68
C ASN A 147 1.97 33.46 -13.08
N GLY A 148 3.08 33.97 -13.64
CA GLY A 148 3.20 34.54 -14.97
C GLY A 148 2.65 35.95 -15.12
N ASP A 149 2.55 36.72 -14.03
CA ASP A 149 2.01 38.08 -14.03
C ASP A 149 3.06 39.19 -14.23
N GLY A 150 4.35 38.83 -14.17
CA GLY A 150 5.48 39.73 -14.38
C GLY A 150 5.94 40.49 -13.13
N ASP A 151 5.29 40.29 -11.98
CA ASP A 151 5.66 40.83 -10.68
C ASP A 151 6.19 39.70 -9.78
N PHE A 152 7.20 39.96 -8.94
CA PHE A 152 7.74 38.96 -8.00
C PHE A 152 7.22 39.25 -6.60
N ASP A 153 6.13 38.60 -6.19
CA ASP A 153 5.44 38.89 -4.94
C ASP A 153 5.02 37.64 -4.14
N SER A 154 4.32 37.83 -3.02
CA SER A 154 3.88 36.73 -2.15
C SER A 154 2.88 35.76 -2.80
N SER A 155 2.37 36.08 -3.99
CA SER A 155 1.51 35.22 -4.80
C SER A 155 2.32 34.17 -5.59
N ASP A 156 3.65 34.32 -5.66
CA ASP A 156 4.54 33.32 -6.23
C ASP A 156 4.86 32.17 -5.27
N ASP A 157 5.08 30.98 -5.83
CA ASP A 157 5.61 29.85 -5.10
C ASP A 157 7.13 30.03 -4.87
N ALA A 158 7.47 30.45 -3.65
CA ALA A 158 8.85 30.68 -3.22
C ALA A 158 9.74 29.42 -3.17
N TYR A 159 9.19 28.22 -3.42
CA TYR A 159 9.86 26.93 -3.19
C TYR A 159 10.07 26.12 -4.46
N SER A 160 9.03 26.02 -5.31
CA SER A 160 9.06 25.17 -6.50
C SER A 160 10.23 25.45 -7.46
N PRO A 161 10.71 26.69 -7.67
CA PRO A 161 11.84 26.96 -8.56
C PRO A 161 13.17 26.38 -8.06
N TYR A 162 13.28 26.17 -6.74
CA TYR A 162 14.49 25.69 -6.07
C TYR A 162 14.47 24.19 -5.79
N TYR A 163 13.34 23.51 -6.00
CA TYR A 163 13.22 22.10 -5.67
C TYR A 163 13.90 21.21 -6.74
N PRO A 164 14.93 20.43 -6.38
CA PRO A 164 15.72 19.66 -7.34
C PRO A 164 15.04 18.38 -7.84
N GLY A 165 13.93 17.98 -7.21
CA GLY A 165 13.18 16.75 -7.49
C GLY A 165 13.36 15.69 -6.40
N SER A 166 12.36 14.80 -6.25
CA SER A 166 12.31 13.81 -5.17
C SER A 166 13.39 12.72 -5.24
N ASP A 167 14.02 12.54 -6.40
CA ASP A 167 15.14 11.59 -6.56
C ASP A 167 16.47 12.11 -5.96
N TYR A 168 16.51 13.40 -5.59
CA TYR A 168 17.71 14.10 -5.11
C TYR A 168 17.57 14.64 -3.68
N VAL A 169 16.50 14.26 -2.97
CA VAL A 169 16.16 14.76 -1.62
C VAL A 169 15.60 13.61 -0.79
N ASP A 170 16.25 13.30 0.33
CA ASP A 170 15.78 12.29 1.28
C ASP A 170 14.80 12.93 2.29
N TRP A 171 15.11 14.14 2.76
CA TRP A 171 14.28 14.91 3.70
C TRP A 171 14.08 16.34 3.20
N ALA A 172 12.89 16.89 3.41
CA ALA A 172 12.68 18.31 3.33
C ALA A 172 12.74 18.95 4.71
N GLY A 173 12.89 20.27 4.74
CA GLY A 173 12.84 21.00 5.99
C GLY A 173 12.51 22.45 5.84
N LEU A 174 12.27 23.13 6.95
CA LEU A 174 12.07 24.56 6.96
C LEU A 174 12.83 25.21 8.13
N SER A 175 13.33 26.42 7.91
CA SER A 175 13.81 27.29 8.98
C SER A 175 12.89 28.50 9.11
N TYR A 176 12.35 28.73 10.30
CA TYR A 176 11.45 29.85 10.64
C TYR A 176 11.86 30.43 11.98
N TYR A 177 11.82 31.75 12.15
CA TYR A 177 12.16 32.41 13.42
C TYR A 177 11.07 33.42 13.76
N GLU A 178 10.53 33.33 14.97
CA GLU A 178 9.59 34.33 15.49
C GLU A 178 10.41 35.51 15.99
N LYS A 179 10.13 36.70 15.44
CA LYS A 179 10.86 37.93 15.77
C LYS A 179 9.94 39.01 16.34
N ASP A 180 8.72 39.17 15.83
CA ASP A 180 7.64 40.03 16.39
C ASP A 180 6.38 39.90 15.49
N ALA A 181 5.24 40.45 15.93
CA ALA A 181 4.00 40.54 15.17
C ALA A 181 4.02 41.62 14.05
N THR A 182 4.88 42.64 14.17
CA THR A 182 4.93 43.78 13.23
C THR A 182 6.37 44.14 12.85
N TYR A 183 6.67 44.21 11.56
CA TYR A 183 7.94 44.77 11.07
C TYR A 183 8.09 46.23 11.56
N PRO A 184 9.23 46.67 12.11
CA PRO A 184 10.60 46.13 12.03
C PRO A 184 11.01 45.04 13.04
N CYS A 185 10.06 44.46 13.78
CA CYS A 185 10.29 43.39 14.75
C CYS A 185 11.26 43.76 15.87
N GLU A 186 10.83 44.71 16.71
CA GLU A 186 11.66 45.33 17.74
C GLU A 186 11.13 45.12 19.17
N TRP A 187 9.95 44.51 19.36
CA TRP A 187 9.26 44.45 20.65
C TRP A 187 8.96 43.03 21.14
N ASN A 188 8.87 42.85 22.47
CA ASN A 188 8.55 41.58 23.12
C ASN A 188 7.03 41.42 23.32
N HIS A 189 6.28 41.08 22.26
CA HIS A 189 4.83 40.89 22.33
C HIS A 189 4.38 39.43 22.30
N VAL A 190 3.41 39.10 23.16
CA VAL A 190 2.62 37.86 23.06
C VAL A 190 1.59 38.01 21.94
N ARG A 191 1.69 37.15 20.93
CA ARG A 191 0.68 37.04 19.87
C ARG A 191 -0.60 36.39 20.42
N CYS A 192 -1.75 37.05 20.29
CA CYS A 192 -3.06 36.44 20.60
C CYS A 192 -3.46 35.37 19.57
N PRO A 193 -4.30 34.38 19.93
CA PRO A 193 -4.58 33.20 19.08
C PRO A 193 -5.52 33.42 17.89
N ASP A 194 -6.15 34.60 17.75
CA ASP A 194 -7.29 34.81 16.85
C ASP A 194 -6.99 35.68 15.61
N GLU A 195 -5.76 35.74 15.10
CA GLU A 195 -5.43 36.57 13.93
C GLU A 195 -5.15 35.77 12.64
N GLU A 196 -6.25 35.54 11.94
CA GLU A 196 -6.44 35.10 10.56
C GLU A 196 -5.75 35.98 9.48
N GLN A 197 -4.83 36.88 9.84
CA GLN A 197 -4.21 37.82 8.90
C GLN A 197 -2.69 37.84 8.84
N HIS A 198 -1.95 37.27 9.80
CA HIS A 198 -0.50 37.17 9.70
C HIS A 198 -0.04 35.74 9.95
N GLY A 199 0.21 35.02 8.86
CA GLY A 199 0.36 33.56 8.80
C GLY A 199 1.11 32.93 9.97
N ASP A 200 0.44 32.00 10.65
CA ASP A 200 1.12 30.95 11.39
C ASP A 200 2.24 30.40 10.50
N GLY A 201 3.47 30.23 11.01
CA GLY A 201 4.55 29.55 10.27
C GLY A 201 4.19 28.12 9.79
N TYR A 202 2.99 27.64 10.12
CA TYR A 202 2.34 26.42 9.68
C TYR A 202 1.47 26.58 8.41
N SER A 203 1.10 27.79 7.99
CA SER A 203 0.33 27.99 6.75
C SER A 203 1.14 27.65 5.49
N ILE A 204 2.47 27.71 5.59
CA ILE A 204 3.45 27.34 4.54
C ILE A 204 3.82 25.85 4.56
N LEU A 205 3.44 25.12 5.63
CA LEU A 205 3.67 23.67 5.70
C LEU A 205 2.96 22.89 4.60
N PRO A 206 1.67 23.12 4.31
CA PRO A 206 0.98 22.47 3.21
C PRO A 206 1.72 22.55 1.88
N ASP A 207 2.29 23.71 1.54
CA ASP A 207 3.01 23.90 0.28
C ASP A 207 4.33 23.12 0.25
N LEU A 208 5.07 23.08 1.36
CA LEU A 208 6.28 22.28 1.46
C LEU A 208 6.00 20.76 1.51
N LEU A 209 4.87 20.36 2.10
CA LEU A 209 4.40 18.97 2.16
C LEU A 209 3.90 18.44 0.80
N ARG A 210 3.53 19.33 -0.14
CA ARG A 210 3.28 18.96 -1.54
C ARG A 210 4.54 18.51 -2.25
N ILE A 211 5.68 19.08 -1.85
CA ILE A 211 6.95 18.94 -2.54
C ILE A 211 7.74 17.72 -2.01
N ALA A 212 7.60 17.35 -0.72
CA ALA A 212 8.42 16.31 -0.10
C ALA A 212 7.74 15.35 0.91
N SER A 213 8.45 14.27 1.26
CA SER A 213 7.92 13.10 1.96
C SER A 213 8.12 13.08 3.48
N VAL A 214 9.19 13.69 4.00
CA VAL A 214 9.56 13.75 5.43
C VAL A 214 10.08 15.14 5.75
N LEU A 215 9.71 15.70 6.90
CA LEU A 215 9.96 17.11 7.22
C LEU A 215 10.67 17.31 8.56
N HIS A 216 11.71 18.16 8.57
CA HIS A 216 12.27 18.75 9.79
C HIS A 216 11.93 20.24 9.93
N PHE A 217 11.92 20.76 11.16
CA PHE A 217 11.72 22.19 11.42
C PHE A 217 12.81 22.75 12.32
N ARG A 218 13.39 23.90 11.95
CA ARG A 218 14.26 24.69 12.82
C ARG A 218 13.51 25.96 13.23
N ARG A 219 13.30 26.16 14.54
CA ARG A 219 12.57 27.33 15.08
C ARG A 219 13.18 27.89 16.36
N GLY A 220 12.88 29.15 16.62
CA GLY A 220 13.13 29.84 17.89
C GLY A 220 12.31 31.13 17.96
N ALA A 221 12.04 31.61 19.18
CA ALA A 221 11.46 32.93 19.41
C ALA A 221 12.51 33.86 20.03
N ALA A 222 12.70 35.02 19.39
CA ALA A 222 13.64 36.03 19.83
C ALA A 222 13.08 36.79 21.04
N TYR A 223 13.86 36.91 22.10
CA TYR A 223 13.66 37.92 23.13
C TYR A 223 14.63 39.07 22.92
N HIS A 224 14.10 40.29 22.86
CA HIS A 224 14.84 41.51 22.54
C HIS A 224 15.38 42.15 23.83
N TYR A 225 16.70 42.21 23.97
CA TYR A 225 17.36 42.68 25.21
C TYR A 225 17.67 44.18 25.23
N ASN A 226 17.95 44.80 24.06
CA ASN A 226 18.58 46.12 23.97
C ASN A 226 17.60 47.25 23.59
N ASN A 227 16.29 47.03 23.63
CA ASN A 227 15.32 48.06 23.28
C ASN A 227 14.80 48.81 24.53
N ASP A 228 15.39 49.98 24.82
CA ASP A 228 15.02 50.86 25.95
C ASP A 228 13.61 51.49 25.83
N THR A 229 12.90 51.23 24.73
CA THR A 229 11.55 51.76 24.43
C THR A 229 10.50 50.66 24.29
N GLN A 230 10.47 49.70 25.21
CA GLN A 230 9.43 48.67 25.22
C GLN A 230 8.04 49.27 25.50
N PRO A 231 7.00 48.86 24.75
CA PRO A 231 5.62 49.29 25.00
C PRO A 231 5.08 48.71 26.31
N SER A 232 3.98 49.28 26.83
CA SER A 232 3.45 48.94 28.16
C SER A 232 2.92 47.50 28.31
N ASP A 233 2.67 46.83 27.18
CA ASP A 233 2.15 45.48 27.02
C ASP A 233 3.25 44.46 26.65
N ALA A 234 4.52 44.86 26.73
CA ALA A 234 5.64 43.93 26.58
C ALA A 234 5.62 42.85 27.67
N VAL A 235 5.88 41.62 27.26
CA VAL A 235 5.93 40.44 28.14
C VAL A 235 7.36 40.07 28.51
N ASP A 236 7.52 39.32 29.61
CA ASP A 236 8.82 38.79 29.97
C ASP A 236 9.24 37.64 29.02
N GLN A 237 10.52 37.26 29.11
CA GLN A 237 11.10 36.23 28.24
C GLN A 237 10.43 34.86 28.43
N LEU A 238 10.01 34.54 29.65
CA LEU A 238 9.36 33.28 29.96
C LEU A 238 8.00 33.20 29.28
N ASP A 239 7.14 34.19 29.49
CA ASP A 239 5.80 34.24 28.91
C ASP A 239 5.86 34.24 27.38
N LEU A 240 6.80 34.99 26.79
CA LEU A 240 7.00 35.04 25.34
C LEU A 240 7.38 33.67 24.77
N GLN A 241 8.47 33.09 25.26
CA GLN A 241 9.00 31.85 24.70
C GLN A 241 8.13 30.64 25.09
N GLN A 242 7.52 30.66 26.27
CA GLN A 242 6.62 29.60 26.74
C GLN A 242 5.37 29.50 25.88
N LEU A 243 4.72 30.63 25.61
CA LEU A 243 3.59 30.66 24.69
C LEU A 243 4.01 30.17 23.30
N PHE A 244 5.20 30.54 22.84
CA PHE A 244 5.72 30.09 21.57
C PHE A 244 5.87 28.56 21.48
N TRP A 245 6.52 27.88 22.43
CA TRP A 245 6.62 26.41 22.34
C TRP A 245 5.28 25.72 22.59
N GLN A 246 4.42 26.27 23.45
CA GLN A 246 3.05 25.77 23.69
C GLN A 246 2.16 25.82 22.46
N ASN A 247 2.31 26.84 21.61
CA ASN A 247 1.58 26.96 20.35
C ASN A 247 2.24 26.19 19.20
N THR A 248 3.38 25.56 19.44
CA THR A 248 4.18 24.89 18.41
C THR A 248 4.42 23.43 18.74
N TRP A 249 5.63 23.03 19.11
CA TRP A 249 5.95 21.62 19.27
C TRP A 249 5.48 21.03 20.61
N ALA A 250 5.13 21.84 21.61
CA ALA A 250 4.42 21.39 22.81
C ALA A 250 2.88 21.39 22.64
N ASN A 251 2.38 21.59 21.41
CA ASN A 251 0.99 21.36 21.04
C ASN A 251 0.82 19.99 20.37
N ALA A 252 0.08 19.08 21.00
CA ALA A 252 -0.19 17.75 20.44
C ALA A 252 -0.85 17.82 19.05
N SER A 253 -1.67 18.86 18.78
CA SER A 253 -2.40 19.04 17.52
C SER A 253 -1.48 19.22 16.32
N ILE A 254 -0.26 19.73 16.51
CA ILE A 254 0.69 19.95 15.40
C ILE A 254 1.26 18.63 14.90
N TRP A 255 1.54 17.68 15.80
CA TRP A 255 2.06 16.37 15.45
C TRP A 255 1.00 15.49 14.75
N THR A 256 -0.28 15.71 15.04
CA THR A 256 -1.39 15.05 14.34
C THR A 256 -1.74 15.72 13.02
N THR A 257 -1.69 17.05 12.95
CA THR A 257 -1.98 17.82 11.72
C THR A 257 -0.88 17.63 10.67
N PHE A 258 0.38 17.52 11.10
CA PHE A 258 1.54 17.39 10.22
C PHE A 258 2.30 16.08 10.50
N PRO A 259 1.73 14.90 10.17
CA PRO A 259 2.31 13.60 10.53
C PRO A 259 3.65 13.28 9.83
N LYS A 260 3.99 14.06 8.79
CA LYS A 260 5.27 14.01 8.09
C LYS A 260 6.38 14.80 8.82
N LEU A 261 6.05 15.63 9.82
CA LEU A 261 7.02 16.30 10.68
C LEU A 261 7.61 15.26 11.65
N LYS A 262 8.92 15.00 11.53
CA LYS A 262 9.61 13.95 12.31
C LYS A 262 10.68 14.46 13.25
N VAL A 263 11.26 15.62 12.95
CA VAL A 263 12.37 16.19 13.73
C VAL A 263 12.17 17.69 13.91
N PHE A 264 12.42 18.16 15.13
CA PHE A 264 12.41 19.57 15.47
C PHE A 264 13.76 19.98 16.08
N PHE A 265 14.37 21.02 15.53
CA PHE A 265 15.61 21.63 16.02
C PHE A 265 15.31 22.96 16.68
N MET A 266 15.58 23.03 17.98
CA MET A 266 15.54 24.26 18.76
C MET A 266 16.78 25.09 18.45
N PHE A 267 16.58 26.36 18.10
CA PHE A 267 17.68 27.28 17.81
C PHE A 267 18.24 27.90 19.09
N GLU A 268 19.13 27.17 19.77
CA GLU A 268 19.79 27.60 21.01
C GLU A 268 20.96 28.55 20.74
N CYS A 269 20.68 29.81 20.38
CA CYS A 269 21.72 30.81 20.13
C CYS A 269 21.27 32.21 20.56
N GLU A 270 22.21 33.03 21.02
CA GLU A 270 22.05 34.47 21.16
C GLU A 270 22.67 35.12 19.93
N LYS A 271 21.93 36.01 19.26
CA LYS A 271 22.33 36.56 17.97
C LYS A 271 22.13 38.07 17.92
N GLU A 272 23.17 38.78 17.52
CA GLU A 272 23.11 40.20 17.19
C GLU A 272 22.56 40.37 15.76
N GLU A 273 21.46 41.11 15.62
CA GLU A 273 20.83 41.44 14.33
C GLU A 273 20.32 42.88 14.38
N GLU A 274 20.66 43.70 13.37
CA GLU A 274 20.05 45.03 13.18
C GLU A 274 20.15 45.96 14.42
N ASP A 275 21.32 45.96 15.08
CA ASP A 275 21.62 46.70 16.32
C ASP A 275 20.84 46.25 17.57
N ASP A 276 20.22 45.06 17.51
CA ASP A 276 19.51 44.43 18.61
C ASP A 276 20.07 43.03 18.95
N LEU A 277 20.09 42.71 20.25
CA LEU A 277 20.54 41.42 20.75
C LEU A 277 19.32 40.52 20.99
N ARG A 278 19.18 39.50 20.14
CA ARG A 278 18.05 38.56 20.14
C ARG A 278 18.45 37.25 20.81
N ASP A 279 17.82 36.93 21.94
CA ASP A 279 18.05 35.68 22.67
C ASP A 279 17.00 34.62 22.32
N TYR A 280 17.45 33.51 21.73
CA TYR A 280 16.60 32.36 21.38
C TYR A 280 16.79 31.16 22.32
N ARG A 281 17.68 31.26 23.32
CA ARG A 281 18.08 30.13 24.18
C ARG A 281 17.00 29.82 25.22
N ILE A 282 16.63 28.56 25.33
CA ILE A 282 15.71 28.05 26.36
C ILE A 282 16.49 27.32 27.46
N THR A 283 17.69 26.82 27.16
CA THR A 283 18.46 26.01 28.11
C THR A 283 19.37 26.79 29.05
N TYR A 284 19.60 28.08 28.76
CA TYR A 284 20.50 28.97 29.50
C TYR A 284 19.95 29.36 30.88
N ASP A 285 18.67 29.71 30.96
CA ASP A 285 18.01 30.07 32.22
C ASP A 285 17.30 28.87 32.87
N SER A 286 17.40 28.75 34.19
CA SER A 286 16.86 27.60 34.92
C SER A 286 15.34 27.59 35.00
N THR A 287 14.69 28.76 34.95
CA THR A 287 13.23 28.92 35.02
C THR A 287 12.61 28.57 33.67
N LEU A 288 13.14 29.14 32.59
CA LEU A 288 12.77 28.82 31.19
C LEU A 288 12.93 27.32 30.91
N ARG A 289 14.07 26.74 31.29
CA ARG A 289 14.33 25.30 31.11
C ARG A 289 13.35 24.42 31.89
N ALA A 290 12.98 24.80 33.11
CA ALA A 290 12.04 24.03 33.92
C ALA A 290 10.62 24.08 33.32
N ALA A 291 10.17 25.26 32.90
CA ALA A 291 8.88 25.43 32.23
C ALA A 291 8.79 24.64 30.93
N TYR A 292 9.86 24.65 30.13
CA TYR A 292 9.96 23.85 28.91
C TYR A 292 9.80 22.35 29.15
N LEU A 293 10.53 21.80 30.14
CA LEU A 293 10.47 20.37 30.47
C LEU A 293 9.10 19.95 31.02
N ASP A 294 8.48 20.82 31.82
CA ASP A 294 7.13 20.60 32.35
C ASP A 294 6.09 20.55 31.22
N ASP A 295 6.14 21.50 30.28
CA ASP A 295 5.23 21.53 29.13
C ASP A 295 5.43 20.34 28.17
N ILE A 296 6.67 19.95 27.87
CA ILE A 296 6.93 18.79 27.00
C ILE A 296 6.43 17.49 27.65
N SER A 297 6.68 17.30 28.95
CA SER A 297 6.26 16.08 29.66
C SER A 297 4.74 16.01 29.89
N SER A 298 4.08 17.16 30.11
CA SER A 298 2.65 17.21 30.41
C SER A 298 1.76 17.33 29.18
N ARG A 299 2.16 18.08 28.15
CA ARG A 299 1.32 18.38 26.97
C ARG A 299 1.54 17.42 25.80
N VAL A 300 2.75 16.87 25.65
CA VAL A 300 3.11 15.97 24.53
C VAL A 300 3.88 14.73 25.00
N PRO A 301 3.32 13.93 25.95
CA PRO A 301 4.01 12.77 26.50
C PRO A 301 4.30 11.73 25.41
N GLY A 302 5.58 11.33 25.29
CA GLY A 302 6.01 10.28 24.37
C GLY A 302 6.23 10.72 22.91
N VAL A 303 6.14 12.03 22.62
CA VAL A 303 6.48 12.57 21.29
C VAL A 303 7.99 12.67 21.09
N CYS A 304 8.75 12.99 22.14
CA CYS A 304 10.20 13.06 22.10
C CYS A 304 10.81 11.67 22.30
N VAL A 305 11.75 11.30 21.42
CA VAL A 305 12.64 10.15 21.61
C VAL A 305 13.93 10.66 22.23
N GLU A 306 14.45 9.97 23.24
CA GLU A 306 15.76 10.25 23.85
C GLU A 306 16.85 9.37 23.22
N ALA A 307 18.06 9.91 23.08
CA ALA A 307 19.20 9.11 22.64
C ALA A 307 19.59 8.07 23.70
N THR A 308 20.00 6.89 23.26
CA THR A 308 20.43 5.81 24.14
C THR A 308 21.93 5.78 24.30
N TYR A 309 22.39 5.39 25.50
CA TYR A 309 23.82 5.19 25.73
C TYR A 309 24.32 3.99 24.91
N ARG A 310 25.51 4.14 24.31
CA ARG A 310 26.18 3.09 23.54
C ARG A 310 26.47 1.89 24.46
N SER A 311 25.93 0.72 24.15
CA SER A 311 26.29 -0.51 24.87
C SER A 311 27.65 -1.02 24.42
N ASN A 312 28.60 -1.21 25.34
CA ASN A 312 29.94 -1.78 25.09
C ASN A 312 29.95 -3.24 24.58
N ALA A 313 28.81 -3.82 24.18
CA ALA A 313 28.67 -5.24 23.89
C ALA A 313 29.02 -5.66 22.45
N SER A 314 29.51 -4.75 21.59
CA SER A 314 29.82 -5.08 20.18
C SER A 314 31.30 -4.94 19.78
N ILE A 315 32.21 -4.56 20.69
CA ILE A 315 33.65 -4.50 20.39
C ILE A 315 34.29 -5.85 20.72
N ALA A 316 33.90 -6.87 19.95
CA ALA A 316 34.59 -8.17 19.93
C ALA A 316 34.67 -8.71 18.50
N ASP A 317 35.02 -7.86 17.53
CA ASP A 317 35.59 -8.33 16.28
C ASP A 317 36.46 -7.26 15.61
N SER A 318 37.59 -6.92 16.24
CA SER A 318 38.59 -5.99 15.70
C SER A 318 39.48 -6.62 14.62
N SER A 319 38.98 -7.61 13.86
CA SER A 319 39.74 -8.30 12.81
C SER A 319 39.46 -7.78 11.39
N VAL A 320 38.47 -6.90 11.21
CA VAL A 320 38.02 -6.44 9.87
C VAL A 320 38.66 -5.12 9.41
N ALA A 321 39.22 -4.32 10.31
CA ALA A 321 39.80 -3.01 9.94
C ALA A 321 41.17 -3.11 9.23
N SER A 322 41.88 -4.24 9.32
CA SER A 322 43.22 -4.39 8.72
C SER A 322 43.22 -4.96 7.30
N SER A 323 42.10 -5.48 6.78
CA SER A 323 42.06 -6.08 5.43
C SER A 323 41.68 -5.09 4.32
N ILE A 324 41.08 -3.95 4.66
CA ILE A 324 40.58 -2.98 3.66
C ILE A 324 41.70 -2.01 3.19
N VAL A 325 42.72 -1.78 4.02
CA VAL A 325 43.85 -0.90 3.66
C VAL A 325 44.87 -1.59 2.74
N SER A 326 44.86 -2.92 2.65
CA SER A 326 45.83 -3.69 1.84
C SER A 326 45.43 -3.87 0.37
N SER A 327 44.15 -3.72 0.00
CA SER A 327 43.69 -4.03 -1.36
C SER A 327 43.63 -2.83 -2.32
N LEU A 328 43.76 -1.59 -1.83
CA LEU A 328 43.81 -0.40 -2.68
C LEU A 328 45.22 0.00 -3.14
N ALA A 329 46.28 -0.61 -2.58
CA ALA A 329 47.66 -0.28 -2.92
C ALA A 329 48.20 -1.01 -4.17
N ALA A 330 47.42 -1.89 -4.82
CA ALA A 330 47.89 -2.76 -5.90
C ALA A 330 47.42 -2.41 -7.33
N ALA A 331 46.69 -1.30 -7.53
CA ALA A 331 46.14 -0.94 -8.86
C ALA A 331 46.64 0.40 -9.43
N THR A 332 47.75 0.94 -8.92
CA THR A 332 48.43 2.12 -9.51
C THR A 332 49.77 1.71 -10.10
N ALA A 333 49.76 1.12 -11.28
CA ALA A 333 50.89 1.14 -12.21
C ALA A 333 50.45 0.77 -13.62
N THR A 334 50.91 1.58 -14.60
CA THR A 334 50.93 1.34 -16.05
C THR A 334 49.61 1.45 -16.84
N TYR A 335 49.39 2.58 -17.54
CA TYR A 335 49.76 2.74 -18.95
C TYR A 335 49.43 4.15 -19.49
N SER A 336 50.25 4.57 -20.43
CA SER A 336 50.39 5.88 -21.06
C SER A 336 49.33 6.23 -22.12
N SER A 337 49.11 7.53 -22.30
CA SER A 337 48.33 8.20 -23.35
C SER A 337 48.69 7.79 -24.78
N PRO A 338 47.75 7.99 -25.74
CA PRO A 338 48.13 8.69 -26.96
C PRO A 338 47.15 9.79 -27.42
N SER A 339 47.80 10.87 -27.87
CA SER A 339 47.46 11.96 -28.78
C SER A 339 46.12 12.04 -29.54
N SER A 340 45.54 13.23 -29.45
CA SER A 340 44.91 14.09 -30.48
C SER A 340 44.72 13.57 -31.92
N SER A 341 43.47 13.65 -32.41
CA SER A 341 43.18 14.02 -33.80
C SER A 341 41.90 14.87 -33.88
N THR A 342 41.99 15.91 -34.72
CA THR A 342 41.03 16.99 -34.92
C THR A 342 40.19 16.69 -36.16
N SER A 343 38.86 16.83 -36.11
CA SER A 343 38.05 17.08 -37.31
C SER A 343 36.72 17.79 -36.97
N THR A 344 36.75 19.12 -37.13
CA THR A 344 35.72 20.02 -37.69
C THR A 344 34.25 19.58 -37.65
N ASN A 345 33.47 20.21 -36.76
CA ASN A 345 32.01 20.30 -36.86
C ASN A 345 31.61 21.42 -37.83
N ILE A 346 30.86 21.08 -38.89
CA ILE A 346 30.13 22.04 -39.71
C ILE A 346 28.73 22.18 -39.10
N MET A 347 28.49 23.31 -38.43
CA MET A 347 27.15 23.76 -38.01
C MET A 347 26.45 24.36 -39.23
N THR A 348 25.27 23.84 -39.58
CA THR A 348 24.31 24.55 -40.44
C THR A 348 23.12 24.94 -39.58
N ASN A 349 22.94 26.25 -39.46
CA ASN A 349 21.88 26.90 -38.71
C ASN A 349 20.63 26.94 -39.60
N THR A 350 19.47 26.53 -39.07
CA THR A 350 18.17 26.92 -39.65
C THR A 350 17.20 27.27 -38.52
N GLU A 351 16.87 28.56 -38.45
CA GLU A 351 15.83 29.11 -37.59
C GLU A 351 14.45 28.59 -38.00
N ARG A 352 13.62 28.20 -37.03
CA ARG A 352 12.17 28.04 -37.21
C ARG A 352 11.41 28.80 -36.14
N HIS A 353 10.49 29.63 -36.62
CA HIS A 353 9.49 30.34 -35.85
C HIS A 353 8.62 29.40 -35.00
N ALA A 354 8.27 29.91 -33.82
CA ALA A 354 7.40 29.28 -32.84
C ALA A 354 6.00 29.01 -33.39
N TYR A 355 5.64 27.72 -33.45
CA TYR A 355 4.25 27.28 -33.37
C TYR A 355 4.18 26.09 -32.41
N ARG A 356 3.32 26.22 -31.42
CA ARG A 356 3.01 25.28 -30.33
C ARG A 356 2.74 23.87 -30.87
N THR A 357 3.68 22.95 -30.73
CA THR A 357 3.50 21.51 -30.99
C THR A 357 3.53 20.75 -29.68
N GLN A 358 2.38 20.21 -29.29
CA GLN A 358 2.27 19.17 -28.28
C GLN A 358 3.07 17.94 -28.74
N THR A 359 3.96 17.45 -27.89
CA THR A 359 4.61 16.15 -28.05
C THR A 359 3.58 15.04 -27.79
N PRO A 360 3.48 14.02 -28.66
CA PRO A 360 2.52 12.93 -28.49
C PRO A 360 3.05 11.93 -27.45
N THR A 361 2.34 11.76 -26.34
CA THR A 361 2.50 10.59 -25.48
C THR A 361 1.89 9.38 -26.18
N LEU A 362 2.55 8.22 -26.08
CA LEU A 362 2.11 6.98 -26.75
C LEU A 362 0.80 6.39 -26.17
N PHE A 363 0.21 7.04 -25.16
CA PHE A 363 -1.16 6.82 -24.71
C PHE A 363 -1.78 8.17 -24.32
N GLY A 364 -2.52 8.75 -25.26
CA GLY A 364 -3.33 9.95 -25.04
C GLY A 364 -4.62 9.63 -24.27
N GLY A 365 -5.01 10.57 -23.41
CA GLY A 365 -6.17 10.49 -22.54
C GLY A 365 -7.51 10.29 -23.25
N ALA A 366 -8.45 9.74 -22.47
CA ALA A 366 -9.74 9.24 -22.88
C ALA A 366 -10.68 10.34 -23.42
N SER A 367 -11.15 10.16 -24.65
CA SER A 367 -12.55 10.39 -25.00
C SER A 367 -12.91 9.66 -26.30
N ALA A 368 -13.89 8.76 -26.19
CA ALA A 368 -14.64 8.10 -27.26
C ALA A 368 -13.87 7.14 -28.20
N TRP A 369 -13.88 5.84 -27.86
CA TRP A 369 -13.73 4.78 -28.86
C TRP A 369 -14.84 3.73 -28.71
N ARG A 370 -15.67 3.65 -29.75
CA ARG A 370 -16.50 2.48 -30.06
C ARG A 370 -15.58 1.31 -30.40
N ARG A 371 -16.02 0.11 -29.99
CA ARG A 371 -15.41 -1.19 -30.26
C ARG A 371 -15.00 -1.34 -31.72
N LEU A 372 -13.74 -1.72 -31.95
CA LEU A 372 -13.29 -2.47 -33.12
C LEU A 372 -12.58 -3.72 -32.59
N ASP A 373 -13.13 -4.88 -32.93
CA ASP A 373 -12.67 -6.22 -32.57
C ASP A 373 -11.24 -6.50 -33.08
N TRP A 374 -10.40 -7.04 -32.20
CA TRP A 374 -9.01 -7.45 -32.48
C TRP A 374 -8.85 -8.98 -32.58
N ASN A 375 -9.90 -9.71 -32.97
CA ASN A 375 -9.89 -11.17 -33.11
C ASN A 375 -9.28 -11.72 -34.42
N SER A 376 -8.57 -10.92 -35.22
CA SER A 376 -8.17 -11.35 -36.57
C SER A 376 -6.66 -11.45 -36.85
N PHE A 377 -5.79 -11.59 -35.84
CA PHE A 377 -4.33 -11.68 -36.09
C PHE A 377 -3.58 -12.87 -35.47
N PHE A 378 -4.24 -13.74 -34.71
CA PHE A 378 -3.66 -15.01 -34.25
C PHE A 378 -4.64 -16.16 -34.44
N ASP A 379 -4.91 -16.49 -35.70
CA ASP A 379 -5.50 -17.78 -36.04
C ASP A 379 -4.91 -18.28 -37.36
N ALA A 380 -3.71 -18.87 -37.25
CA ALA A 380 -3.12 -19.68 -38.30
C ALA A 380 -2.48 -20.91 -37.66
N SER A 381 -3.34 -21.83 -37.22
CA SER A 381 -3.22 -23.31 -37.32
C SER A 381 -3.82 -23.98 -36.08
N PHE A 382 -5.10 -24.33 -36.13
CA PHE A 382 -5.60 -25.69 -35.87
C PHE A 382 -7.12 -25.73 -36.15
N MET A 383 -7.48 -26.29 -37.31
CA MET A 383 -8.87 -26.60 -37.68
C MET A 383 -9.41 -27.74 -36.81
N VAL A 384 -10.56 -27.57 -36.15
CA VAL A 384 -11.68 -28.54 -36.13
C VAL A 384 -12.99 -27.76 -35.94
N GLY A 385 -13.92 -27.92 -36.88
CA GLY A 385 -15.01 -26.98 -37.13
C GLY A 385 -16.23 -27.04 -36.20
N LYS A 386 -16.97 -25.94 -36.22
CA LYS A 386 -18.40 -25.86 -35.91
C LYS A 386 -19.08 -24.96 -36.95
N GLN A 387 -20.09 -25.51 -37.61
CA GLN A 387 -20.93 -24.83 -38.59
C GLN A 387 -21.70 -23.67 -37.94
N GLU A 388 -21.62 -22.50 -38.57
CA GLU A 388 -22.53 -21.38 -38.35
C GLU A 388 -23.91 -21.68 -38.97
N MET A 389 -24.97 -21.20 -38.33
CA MET A 389 -26.22 -20.90 -39.01
C MET A 389 -26.79 -19.57 -38.47
N HIS A 390 -26.88 -18.61 -39.39
CA HIS A 390 -27.22 -17.21 -39.20
C HIS A 390 -28.62 -16.97 -38.63
N TRP A 391 -28.76 -15.92 -37.80
CA TRP A 391 -30.05 -15.30 -37.48
C TRP A 391 -30.13 -13.91 -38.12
N ALA A 392 -31.11 -13.75 -39.01
CA ALA A 392 -31.56 -12.48 -39.55
C ALA A 392 -32.71 -11.90 -38.71
N SER A 393 -32.83 -10.58 -38.80
CA SER A 393 -33.68 -9.60 -38.12
C SER A 393 -35.22 -9.79 -38.18
N LEU A 394 -35.89 -9.62 -37.01
CA LEU A 394 -37.18 -8.92 -36.68
C LEU A 394 -38.48 -9.25 -37.48
N PRO A 395 -39.73 -8.93 -36.99
CA PRO A 395 -40.19 -8.22 -35.77
C PRO A 395 -41.35 -8.91 -34.99
N HIS A 396 -41.76 -8.28 -33.89
CA HIS A 396 -42.91 -8.64 -33.03
C HIS A 396 -44.27 -8.48 -33.72
N ALA A 397 -45.20 -9.43 -33.53
CA ALA A 397 -46.64 -9.19 -33.28
C ALA A 397 -47.45 -10.50 -33.13
N LEU A 398 -48.35 -10.52 -32.13
CA LEU A 398 -49.65 -11.21 -32.08
C LEU A 398 -49.71 -12.75 -32.20
N ILE A 399 -49.95 -13.45 -31.07
CA ILE A 399 -50.89 -14.58 -31.01
C ILE A 399 -51.70 -14.53 -29.70
N VAL A 400 -52.98 -14.80 -29.87
CA VAL A 400 -54.14 -14.56 -29.02
C VAL A 400 -54.48 -15.77 -28.15
N LEU A 401 -55.09 -15.47 -27.00
CA LEU A 401 -55.82 -16.30 -26.05
C LEU A 401 -56.76 -17.35 -26.66
N LEU A 402 -56.82 -18.54 -26.05
CA LEU A 402 -58.09 -19.20 -25.64
C LEU A 402 -57.84 -20.48 -24.81
N PRO A 403 -58.32 -20.55 -23.55
CA PRO A 403 -58.59 -21.80 -22.86
C PRO A 403 -60.10 -21.98 -22.64
N LEU A 404 -60.63 -23.18 -22.86
CA LEU A 404 -61.86 -23.65 -22.22
C LEU A 404 -62.10 -25.13 -22.56
N MET A 405 -62.11 -25.98 -21.53
CA MET A 405 -63.15 -26.97 -21.28
C MET A 405 -62.86 -27.67 -19.93
N ILE A 406 -63.75 -27.46 -18.96
CA ILE A 406 -63.95 -28.22 -17.70
C ILE A 406 -65.40 -28.73 -17.81
N PRO A 407 -65.75 -30.00 -17.48
CA PRO A 407 -66.24 -30.31 -16.12
C PRO A 407 -66.05 -31.74 -15.58
N GLY A 408 -65.90 -31.86 -14.26
CA GLY A 408 -65.92 -33.18 -13.59
C GLY A 408 -65.68 -33.18 -12.07
N ALA A 409 -66.61 -32.58 -11.32
CA ALA A 409 -66.94 -32.71 -9.90
C ALA A 409 -66.11 -33.61 -8.94
N THR A 410 -65.65 -32.95 -7.87
CA THR A 410 -65.76 -33.30 -6.43
C THR A 410 -65.13 -34.59 -5.89
N SER A 411 -64.11 -34.43 -5.05
CA SER A 411 -64.11 -35.00 -3.69
C SER A 411 -63.15 -34.24 -2.79
N SER A 412 -63.54 -34.06 -1.53
CA SER A 412 -62.83 -33.25 -0.54
C SER A 412 -61.69 -34.02 0.11
N ALA A 413 -60.48 -33.49 0.05
CA ALA A 413 -59.46 -33.73 1.06
C ALA A 413 -58.59 -32.49 1.10
N ALA A 414 -58.61 -31.77 2.23
CA ALA A 414 -57.68 -30.68 2.47
C ALA A 414 -56.25 -31.24 2.48
N PRO A 415 -55.30 -30.73 1.69
CA PRO A 415 -53.91 -30.78 2.05
C PRO A 415 -53.58 -29.49 2.77
N SER A 416 -53.48 -29.59 4.10
CA SER A 416 -52.54 -28.78 4.86
C SER A 416 -51.14 -29.06 4.29
N SER A 417 -50.77 -28.40 3.21
CA SER A 417 -49.41 -28.41 2.70
C SER A 417 -48.96 -26.97 2.58
N SER A 418 -48.07 -26.58 3.49
CA SER A 418 -47.15 -25.47 3.28
C SER A 418 -46.67 -25.45 1.81
N PRO A 419 -46.52 -24.27 1.17
CA PRO A 419 -46.03 -24.21 -0.21
C PRO A 419 -44.77 -25.07 -0.35
N PRO A 420 -44.62 -25.85 -1.44
CA PRO A 420 -43.46 -26.71 -1.63
C PRO A 420 -42.21 -25.85 -1.50
N ARG A 421 -41.29 -26.23 -0.59
CA ARG A 421 -40.06 -25.48 -0.38
C ARG A 421 -39.33 -25.35 -1.73
N PRO A 422 -38.89 -24.14 -2.12
CA PRO A 422 -38.16 -23.96 -3.38
C PRO A 422 -36.93 -24.86 -3.39
N ARG A 423 -36.73 -25.57 -4.51
CA ARG A 423 -35.66 -26.59 -4.68
C ARG A 423 -34.27 -25.98 -4.61
N GLU A 424 -34.13 -24.76 -5.12
CA GLU A 424 -32.94 -23.94 -5.12
C GLU A 424 -33.27 -22.60 -4.44
N ARG A 425 -32.34 -22.08 -3.65
CA ARG A 425 -32.46 -20.78 -2.98
C ARG A 425 -31.20 -19.97 -3.19
N TYR A 426 -31.38 -18.67 -3.35
CA TYR A 426 -30.31 -17.69 -3.45
C TYR A 426 -30.45 -16.69 -2.30
N GLY A 427 -29.37 -16.43 -1.57
CA GLY A 427 -29.30 -15.42 -0.52
C GLY A 427 -28.09 -14.52 -0.71
N GLU A 428 -28.26 -13.22 -0.49
CA GLU A 428 -27.19 -12.24 -0.58
C GLU A 428 -27.06 -11.46 0.74
N ALA A 429 -25.83 -11.21 1.19
CA ALA A 429 -25.58 -10.43 2.38
C ALA A 429 -24.32 -9.57 2.23
N LEU A 430 -24.37 -8.31 2.69
CA LEU A 430 -23.24 -7.40 2.78
C LEU A 430 -23.02 -7.07 4.25
N ARG A 431 -21.83 -7.37 4.78
CA ARG A 431 -21.43 -6.94 6.12
C ARG A 431 -20.33 -5.89 6.06
N LEU A 432 -20.59 -4.74 6.65
CA LEU A 432 -19.62 -3.67 6.89
C LEU A 432 -19.15 -3.74 8.34
N THR A 433 -17.84 -3.82 8.54
CA THR A 433 -17.23 -3.91 9.88
C THR A 433 -16.15 -2.84 10.00
N PRO A 434 -16.37 -1.77 10.78
CA PRO A 434 -15.33 -0.81 11.12
C PRO A 434 -14.19 -1.52 11.86
N LEU A 435 -12.95 -1.23 11.45
CA LEU A 435 -11.74 -1.81 12.02
C LEU A 435 -11.05 -0.85 12.99
N ARG A 436 -10.14 -1.39 13.80
CA ARG A 436 -9.42 -0.65 14.84
C ARG A 436 -8.44 0.38 14.30
N ASP A 437 -7.99 0.22 13.06
CA ASP A 437 -7.03 1.08 12.36
C ASP A 437 -7.73 2.15 11.51
N GLY A 438 -9.07 2.24 11.56
CA GLY A 438 -9.85 3.20 10.78
C GLY A 438 -10.39 2.71 9.47
N LYS A 439 -9.89 1.57 9.05
CA LYS A 439 -10.31 0.98 7.79
C LYS A 439 -11.67 0.34 7.96
N LEU A 440 -12.33 0.10 6.85
CA LEU A 440 -13.61 -0.56 6.79
C LEU A 440 -13.47 -1.88 6.04
N HIS A 441 -13.81 -2.98 6.72
CA HIS A 441 -13.92 -4.28 6.07
C HIS A 441 -15.33 -4.47 5.51
N SER A 442 -15.41 -4.59 4.18
CA SER A 442 -16.61 -4.94 3.43
C SER A 442 -16.57 -6.43 3.07
N HIS A 443 -17.61 -7.18 3.41
CA HIS A 443 -17.73 -8.60 3.08
C HIS A 443 -19.08 -8.90 2.45
N PHE A 444 -19.08 -9.08 1.14
CA PHE A 444 -20.21 -9.56 0.35
C PHE A 444 -20.21 -11.09 0.35
N ASN A 445 -21.37 -11.67 0.59
CA ASN A 445 -21.57 -13.10 0.63
C ASN A 445 -22.82 -13.48 -0.17
N PHE A 446 -22.64 -14.27 -1.22
CA PHE A 446 -23.70 -14.77 -2.07
C PHE A 446 -23.78 -16.29 -1.91
N THR A 447 -24.91 -16.77 -1.44
CA THR A 447 -25.10 -18.19 -1.09
C THR A 447 -26.17 -18.80 -1.98
N PHE A 448 -25.86 -19.95 -2.54
CA PHE A 448 -26.79 -20.77 -3.28
C PHE A 448 -26.92 -22.10 -2.55
N THR A 449 -28.15 -22.52 -2.27
CA THR A 449 -28.42 -23.82 -1.65
C THR A 449 -29.40 -24.59 -2.49
N ALA A 450 -29.15 -25.89 -2.67
CA ALA A 450 -30.05 -26.78 -3.39
C ALA A 450 -30.23 -28.08 -2.62
N THR A 451 -31.50 -28.50 -2.48
CA THR A 451 -31.87 -29.65 -1.65
C THR A 451 -31.76 -30.99 -2.35
N ASN A 452 -31.45 -31.04 -3.65
CA ASN A 452 -31.22 -32.27 -4.42
C ASN A 452 -30.60 -31.95 -5.79
N TRP A 453 -29.28 -31.99 -5.94
CA TRP A 453 -28.62 -31.85 -7.25
C TRP A 453 -28.68 -33.20 -7.95
N ARG A 454 -29.83 -33.57 -8.53
CA ARG A 454 -30.03 -34.90 -9.14
C ARG A 454 -28.87 -35.23 -10.11
N GLU A 455 -28.04 -36.21 -9.74
CA GLU A 455 -26.98 -36.74 -10.59
C GLU A 455 -27.54 -37.40 -11.85
N GLY A 456 -28.77 -37.92 -11.78
CA GLY A 456 -29.47 -38.52 -12.92
C GLY A 456 -30.07 -37.51 -13.91
N GLY A 457 -30.12 -36.21 -13.57
CA GLY A 457 -30.78 -35.18 -14.39
C GLY A 457 -32.26 -35.44 -14.63
N ASP A 458 -32.91 -34.54 -15.37
CA ASP A 458 -34.23 -34.79 -15.93
C ASP A 458 -34.05 -35.47 -17.28
N ARG A 459 -34.62 -36.68 -17.42
CA ARG A 459 -34.57 -37.45 -18.67
C ARG A 459 -35.35 -36.72 -19.77
N LEU A 460 -34.65 -36.17 -20.76
CA LEU A 460 -35.27 -35.66 -22.00
C LEU A 460 -35.42 -36.77 -23.06
N GLY A 461 -34.70 -37.88 -22.91
CA GLY A 461 -34.75 -39.03 -23.81
C GLY A 461 -34.08 -40.28 -23.22
N PRO A 462 -34.00 -41.38 -23.98
CA PRO A 462 -33.45 -42.65 -23.49
C PRO A 462 -32.00 -42.56 -23.00
N ASN A 463 -31.21 -41.70 -23.65
CA ASN A 463 -29.77 -41.49 -23.38
C ASN A 463 -29.41 -40.02 -23.07
N SER A 464 -30.40 -39.13 -22.91
CA SER A 464 -30.16 -37.71 -22.65
C SER A 464 -30.81 -37.29 -21.34
N ASN A 465 -29.96 -36.88 -20.40
CA ASN A 465 -30.36 -36.26 -19.15
C ASN A 465 -29.96 -34.78 -19.22
N THR A 466 -30.87 -33.88 -18.89
CA THR A 466 -30.56 -32.47 -18.72
C THR A 466 -30.53 -32.08 -17.27
N HIS A 467 -29.55 -31.27 -16.94
CA HIS A 467 -29.40 -30.71 -15.61
C HIS A 467 -29.75 -29.23 -15.69
N HIS A 468 -31.05 -28.95 -15.66
CA HIS A 468 -31.54 -27.58 -15.64
C HIS A 468 -31.47 -27.05 -14.22
N HIS A 469 -30.68 -26.00 -14.03
CA HIS A 469 -30.65 -25.20 -12.82
C HIS A 469 -31.45 -23.92 -13.05
N THR A 470 -32.19 -23.50 -12.02
CA THR A 470 -32.93 -22.23 -12.08
C THR A 470 -32.08 -21.08 -11.57
N LEU A 471 -31.31 -21.32 -10.50
CA LEU A 471 -30.49 -20.34 -9.79
C LEU A 471 -29.02 -20.72 -9.67
N LEU A 472 -28.68 -22.02 -9.66
CA LEU A 472 -27.29 -22.44 -9.55
C LEU A 472 -26.50 -22.08 -10.82
N PRO A 473 -25.26 -21.56 -10.70
CA PRO A 473 -24.44 -21.23 -11.86
C PRO A 473 -24.11 -22.49 -12.69
N PRO A 474 -24.54 -22.56 -13.97
CA PRO A 474 -24.34 -23.74 -14.81
C PRO A 474 -22.86 -24.03 -15.06
N GLU A 475 -22.01 -23.01 -15.12
CA GLU A 475 -20.57 -23.14 -15.37
C GLU A 475 -19.88 -23.90 -14.23
N LEU A 476 -20.14 -23.51 -12.98
CA LEU A 476 -19.54 -24.16 -11.82
C LEU A 476 -20.09 -25.58 -11.61
N THR A 477 -21.39 -25.74 -11.82
CA THR A 477 -22.06 -27.04 -11.65
C THR A 477 -21.59 -28.05 -12.70
N ALA A 478 -21.46 -27.64 -13.97
CA ALA A 478 -20.91 -28.48 -15.03
C ALA A 478 -19.45 -28.87 -14.76
N LEU A 479 -18.63 -27.91 -14.31
CA LEU A 479 -17.20 -28.11 -14.07
C LEU A 479 -16.95 -29.13 -12.95
N VAL A 480 -17.60 -28.96 -11.80
CA VAL A 480 -17.46 -29.87 -10.64
C VAL A 480 -17.90 -31.30 -10.97
N ARG A 481 -18.94 -31.44 -11.80
CA ARG A 481 -19.43 -32.76 -12.23
C ARG A 481 -18.52 -33.42 -13.25
N HIS A 482 -18.09 -32.66 -14.26
CA HIS A 482 -17.26 -33.16 -15.34
C HIS A 482 -15.93 -33.72 -14.79
N TYR A 483 -15.32 -33.00 -13.85
CA TYR A 483 -14.03 -33.40 -13.25
C TYR A 483 -14.15 -34.22 -11.95
N ARG A 484 -15.38 -34.57 -11.53
CA ARG A 484 -15.65 -35.37 -10.32
C ARG A 484 -15.02 -34.76 -9.05
N VAL A 485 -15.27 -33.46 -8.87
CA VAL A 485 -14.84 -32.72 -7.68
C VAL A 485 -15.97 -32.73 -6.66
N THR A 486 -15.64 -32.96 -5.40
CA THR A 486 -16.61 -33.01 -4.29
C THR A 486 -16.69 -31.65 -3.61
N SER A 487 -15.55 -31.02 -3.36
CA SER A 487 -15.52 -29.63 -2.95
C SER A 487 -14.30 -28.91 -3.48
N PHE A 488 -14.42 -27.61 -3.71
CA PHE A 488 -13.26 -26.76 -3.93
C PHE A 488 -13.46 -25.34 -3.39
N ASP A 489 -12.35 -24.73 -3.00
CA ASP A 489 -12.23 -23.36 -2.52
C ASP A 489 -11.19 -22.67 -3.41
N LEU A 490 -11.63 -21.71 -4.23
CA LEU A 490 -10.77 -20.84 -5.02
C LEU A 490 -10.82 -19.43 -4.41
N THR A 491 -9.66 -18.93 -3.99
CA THR A 491 -9.51 -17.58 -3.43
C THR A 491 -8.49 -16.81 -4.25
N LEU A 492 -8.92 -15.68 -4.80
CA LEU A 492 -8.08 -14.70 -5.48
C LEU A 492 -8.01 -13.48 -4.58
N SER A 493 -6.82 -13.04 -4.23
CA SER A 493 -6.65 -11.90 -3.33
C SER A 493 -5.55 -10.97 -3.80
N SER A 494 -5.79 -9.67 -3.63
CA SER A 494 -4.84 -8.61 -3.95
C SER A 494 -4.58 -7.74 -2.71
N GLY A 495 -3.37 -7.23 -2.59
CA GLY A 495 -2.92 -6.44 -1.44
C GLY A 495 -2.38 -7.25 -0.27
N ARG A 496 -2.07 -6.57 0.84
CA ARG A 496 -1.44 -7.17 2.02
C ARG A 496 -2.47 -7.34 3.13
N TRP A 497 -2.68 -8.59 3.56
CA TRP A 497 -3.54 -8.88 4.70
C TRP A 497 -2.85 -8.55 6.03
N ASP A 498 -3.53 -7.82 6.92
CA ASP A 498 -3.11 -7.66 8.31
C ASP A 498 -3.82 -8.69 9.21
N SER A 499 -3.02 -9.42 9.99
CA SER A 499 -3.47 -10.30 11.08
C SER A 499 -4.41 -9.62 12.11
N SER A 500 -4.38 -8.29 12.20
CA SER A 500 -5.27 -7.49 13.07
C SER A 500 -6.72 -7.45 12.57
N TRP A 501 -6.96 -7.73 11.28
CA TRP A 501 -8.28 -7.68 10.66
C TRP A 501 -9.17 -8.90 11.02
N PRO A 502 -10.48 -8.87 10.73
CA PRO A 502 -11.45 -9.89 11.15
C PRO A 502 -11.29 -11.22 10.39
N THR A 503 -11.58 -12.33 11.07
CA THR A 503 -11.34 -13.71 10.60
C THR A 503 -12.42 -14.32 9.71
N ARG A 504 -13.49 -13.58 9.39
CA ARG A 504 -14.62 -14.13 8.60
C ARG A 504 -14.29 -14.36 7.12
N SER A 505 -13.26 -13.69 6.61
CA SER A 505 -12.82 -13.79 5.22
C SER A 505 -11.61 -14.72 5.14
N THR A 506 -11.52 -15.56 4.09
CA THR A 506 -10.31 -16.35 3.83
C THR A 506 -9.16 -15.42 3.46
N ALA A 507 -8.35 -15.11 4.46
CA ALA A 507 -7.25 -14.17 4.38
C ALA A 507 -6.03 -14.79 3.66
N VAL A 508 -6.12 -14.90 2.34
CA VAL A 508 -4.98 -15.27 1.51
C VAL A 508 -4.37 -14.00 0.91
N SER A 509 -3.09 -14.06 0.55
CA SER A 509 -2.46 -13.09 -0.35
C SER A 509 -2.10 -13.82 -1.64
N GLY A 510 -2.59 -13.39 -2.79
CA GLY A 510 -2.45 -14.11 -4.07
C GLY A 510 -3.54 -15.14 -4.34
N ILE A 511 -3.18 -16.21 -5.04
CA ILE A 511 -4.13 -17.25 -5.48
C ILE A 511 -3.96 -18.50 -4.62
N GLN A 512 -5.07 -19.03 -4.13
CA GLN A 512 -5.11 -20.35 -3.51
C GLN A 512 -6.31 -21.13 -4.06
N LEU A 513 -6.05 -22.36 -4.44
CA LEU A 513 -7.06 -23.34 -4.84
C LEU A 513 -6.88 -24.58 -3.98
N ILE A 514 -7.92 -24.98 -3.26
CA ILE A 514 -7.99 -26.22 -2.50
C ILE A 514 -9.14 -27.03 -3.09
N ALA A 515 -8.92 -28.29 -3.45
CA ALA A 515 -9.96 -29.13 -4.02
C ALA A 515 -9.85 -30.57 -3.55
N TRP A 516 -11.01 -31.22 -3.44
CA TRP A 516 -11.15 -32.64 -3.12
C TRP A 516 -11.75 -33.36 -4.32
N LEU A 517 -10.95 -34.22 -4.94
CA LEU A 517 -11.34 -35.01 -6.11
C LEU A 517 -11.74 -36.42 -5.67
N GLU A 518 -12.83 -36.97 -6.23
CA GLU A 518 -13.17 -38.38 -6.05
C GLU A 518 -12.08 -39.27 -6.64
N LEU A 519 -11.73 -40.34 -5.93
CA LEU A 519 -10.90 -41.43 -6.42
C LEU A 519 -11.79 -42.40 -7.19
N LEU A 520 -11.48 -42.62 -8.47
CA LEU A 520 -12.26 -43.51 -9.33
C LEU A 520 -11.65 -44.90 -9.38
N ASP A 521 -12.50 -45.94 -9.26
CA ASP A 521 -12.06 -47.32 -9.34
C ASP A 521 -11.41 -47.63 -10.70
N GLY A 522 -10.15 -48.08 -10.67
CA GLY A 522 -9.39 -48.43 -11.87
C GLY A 522 -8.69 -47.26 -12.58
N GLU A 523 -8.81 -46.02 -12.06
CA GLU A 523 -8.09 -44.86 -12.59
C GLU A 523 -6.61 -44.90 -12.21
N SER A 524 -5.72 -44.63 -13.17
CA SER A 524 -4.29 -44.57 -12.89
C SER A 524 -3.93 -43.25 -12.19
N PRO A 525 -2.86 -43.20 -11.37
CA PRO A 525 -2.41 -41.95 -10.73
C PRO A 525 -2.07 -40.83 -11.74
N LYS A 526 -1.73 -41.19 -12.98
CA LYS A 526 -1.43 -40.23 -14.05
C LYS A 526 -2.71 -39.62 -14.62
N ASP A 527 -3.77 -40.42 -14.77
CA ASP A 527 -5.06 -39.95 -15.27
C ASP A 527 -5.76 -39.08 -14.23
N GLU A 528 -5.70 -39.47 -12.95
CA GLU A 528 -6.16 -38.63 -11.82
C GLU A 528 -5.46 -37.27 -11.84
N ARG A 529 -4.13 -37.28 -12.07
CA ARG A 529 -3.33 -36.06 -12.16
C ARG A 529 -3.70 -35.19 -13.36
N GLN A 530 -3.93 -35.80 -14.52
CA GLN A 530 -4.36 -35.09 -15.72
C GLN A 530 -5.74 -34.45 -15.49
N ARG A 531 -6.67 -35.17 -14.86
CA ARG A 531 -8.00 -34.66 -14.49
C ARG A 531 -7.92 -33.45 -13.57
N TRP A 532 -7.00 -33.45 -12.61
CA TRP A 532 -6.68 -32.28 -11.78
C TRP A 532 -6.14 -31.10 -12.61
N ASP A 533 -5.21 -31.36 -13.52
CA ASP A 533 -4.63 -30.33 -14.37
C ASP A 533 -5.66 -29.71 -15.34
N ASP A 534 -6.56 -30.52 -15.89
CA ASP A 534 -7.67 -30.06 -16.74
C ASP A 534 -8.69 -29.24 -15.93
N PHE A 535 -9.02 -29.67 -14.70
CA PHE A 535 -9.88 -28.90 -13.80
C PHE A 535 -9.30 -27.51 -13.49
N LYS A 536 -8.00 -27.44 -13.16
CA LYS A 536 -7.30 -26.17 -12.95
C LYS A 536 -7.37 -25.28 -14.20
N ASN A 537 -7.06 -25.84 -15.37
CA ASN A 537 -7.09 -25.09 -16.63
C ASN A 537 -8.49 -24.55 -16.94
N ALA A 538 -9.55 -25.32 -16.65
CA ALA A 538 -10.93 -24.87 -16.81
C ALA A 538 -11.26 -23.68 -15.88
N LEU A 539 -10.85 -23.74 -14.62
CA LEU A 539 -10.98 -22.60 -13.67
C LEU A 539 -10.12 -21.39 -14.08
N GLY A 540 -8.92 -21.67 -14.58
CA GLY A 540 -8.01 -20.68 -15.18
C GLY A 540 -8.69 -19.89 -16.29
N GLY A 541 -9.35 -20.59 -17.21
CA GLY A 541 -10.14 -19.99 -18.28
C GLY A 541 -11.36 -19.22 -17.78
N LEU A 542 -12.12 -19.79 -16.84
CA LEU A 542 -13.36 -19.18 -16.34
C LEU A 542 -13.14 -17.86 -15.62
N PHE A 543 -12.13 -17.78 -14.74
CA PHE A 543 -11.85 -16.58 -13.94
C PHE A 543 -10.67 -15.75 -14.46
N CYS A 544 -10.15 -16.08 -15.64
CA CYS A 544 -8.92 -15.51 -16.19
C CYS A 544 -7.76 -15.56 -15.18
N THR A 545 -7.69 -16.64 -14.40
CA THR A 545 -6.66 -16.80 -13.37
C THR A 545 -5.43 -17.46 -13.98
N GLY A 546 -4.24 -17.04 -13.56
CA GLY A 546 -2.99 -17.68 -13.96
C GLY A 546 -2.80 -19.11 -13.46
N VAL A 547 -3.85 -19.78 -12.97
CA VAL A 547 -3.81 -21.15 -12.44
C VAL A 547 -3.88 -22.13 -13.61
N THR A 548 -2.75 -22.43 -14.23
CA THR A 548 -2.65 -23.36 -15.36
C THR A 548 -1.77 -24.57 -15.04
N SER A 549 -1.87 -25.62 -15.86
CA SER A 549 -1.14 -26.89 -15.69
C SER A 549 0.39 -26.76 -15.73
N GLY A 550 0.94 -25.61 -16.16
CA GLY A 550 2.38 -25.32 -16.19
C GLY A 550 3.00 -24.85 -14.87
N ILE A 551 2.20 -24.59 -13.83
CA ILE A 551 2.68 -24.05 -12.54
C ILE A 551 2.61 -25.12 -11.43
N SER A 552 3.21 -26.29 -11.67
CA SER A 552 3.35 -27.37 -10.67
C SER A 552 4.19 -26.96 -9.45
N ALA A 553 5.07 -25.96 -9.65
CA ALA A 553 5.93 -25.34 -8.65
C ALA A 553 5.24 -24.86 -7.35
N GLY A 554 3.93 -24.57 -7.40
CA GLY A 554 3.14 -24.06 -6.26
C GLY A 554 2.23 -25.10 -5.60
N GLU A 555 2.38 -26.37 -5.94
CA GLU A 555 1.47 -27.42 -5.50
C GLU A 555 1.92 -28.13 -4.23
N SER A 556 0.96 -28.41 -3.37
CA SER A 556 1.14 -29.04 -2.06
C SER A 556 -0.05 -29.94 -1.72
N ARG A 557 0.12 -30.77 -0.68
CA ARG A 557 -0.94 -31.65 -0.16
C ARG A 557 -1.00 -31.60 1.38
N PRO A 558 -1.27 -30.44 2.00
CA PRO A 558 -1.32 -30.33 3.45
C PRO A 558 -2.61 -30.94 4.00
N LEU A 559 -2.51 -32.14 4.56
CA LEU A 559 -3.63 -32.91 5.08
C LEU A 559 -4.13 -32.43 6.46
N TRP A 560 -3.34 -31.68 7.22
CA TRP A 560 -3.71 -31.20 8.55
C TRP A 560 -4.45 -29.87 8.43
N GLY A 561 -5.54 -29.71 9.19
CA GLY A 561 -6.36 -28.50 9.17
C GLY A 561 -7.17 -28.29 7.89
N ASN A 562 -7.04 -29.13 6.86
CA ASN A 562 -7.90 -29.11 5.68
C ASN A 562 -8.71 -30.41 5.69
N THR A 563 -9.95 -30.34 6.18
CA THR A 563 -10.88 -31.46 6.21
C THR A 563 -11.88 -31.36 5.06
N LEU A 564 -12.33 -32.51 4.56
CA LEU A 564 -13.41 -32.54 3.58
C LEU A 564 -14.70 -32.07 4.28
N ARG A 565 -15.32 -31.04 3.73
CA ARG A 565 -16.63 -30.56 4.23
C ARG A 565 -17.74 -31.48 3.70
N GLY A 566 -18.78 -31.72 4.50
CA GLY A 566 -19.92 -32.56 4.12
C GLY A 566 -19.85 -34.00 4.66
N GLY A 567 -20.76 -34.86 4.21
CA GLY A 567 -20.89 -36.26 4.63
C GLY A 567 -20.05 -37.28 3.84
N ALA A 568 -19.21 -36.84 2.91
CA ALA A 568 -18.39 -37.71 2.06
C ALA A 568 -17.16 -38.28 2.81
N ASP A 569 -16.75 -39.51 2.49
CA ASP A 569 -15.57 -40.15 3.11
C ASP A 569 -14.26 -39.63 2.50
N GLU A 570 -13.40 -39.01 3.32
CA GLU A 570 -12.07 -38.55 2.91
C GLU A 570 -11.20 -39.65 2.29
N ARG A 571 -11.42 -40.93 2.63
CA ARG A 571 -10.65 -42.05 2.08
C ARG A 571 -10.90 -42.30 0.60
N GLU A 572 -12.07 -41.91 0.12
CA GLU A 572 -12.49 -42.00 -1.28
C GLU A 572 -12.11 -40.75 -2.07
N HIS A 573 -11.37 -39.81 -1.45
CA HIS A 573 -11.03 -38.52 -2.05
C HIS A 573 -9.55 -38.20 -1.96
N ARG A 574 -9.08 -37.37 -2.90
CA ARG A 574 -7.74 -36.79 -2.90
C ARG A 574 -7.78 -35.28 -2.75
N LEU A 575 -7.05 -34.78 -1.76
CA LEU A 575 -6.78 -33.36 -1.58
C LEU A 575 -5.69 -32.87 -2.55
N TYR A 576 -6.01 -31.79 -3.26
CA TYR A 576 -5.07 -31.00 -4.04
C TYR A 576 -5.09 -29.55 -3.56
N ARG A 577 -3.90 -28.96 -3.42
CA ARG A 577 -3.76 -27.54 -3.11
C ARG A 577 -2.74 -26.91 -4.03
N THR A 578 -3.13 -25.84 -4.70
CA THR A 578 -2.25 -24.99 -5.52
C THR A 578 -2.25 -23.60 -4.94
N THR A 579 -1.06 -23.03 -4.78
CA THR A 579 -0.93 -21.66 -4.29
C THR A 579 0.08 -20.88 -5.12
N ILE A 580 -0.27 -19.65 -5.49
CA ILE A 580 0.58 -18.78 -6.31
C ILE A 580 0.66 -17.41 -5.62
N PRO A 581 1.84 -17.01 -5.10
CA PRO A 581 2.02 -15.67 -4.57
C PRO A 581 1.98 -14.65 -5.72
N ARG A 582 0.95 -13.79 -5.73
CA ARG A 582 0.76 -12.69 -6.68
C ARG A 582 0.06 -11.54 -5.98
N LEU A 583 0.53 -10.30 -6.13
CA LEU A 583 -0.14 -9.15 -5.51
C LEU A 583 -1.44 -8.78 -6.16
N SER A 584 -1.56 -9.00 -7.46
CA SER A 584 -2.73 -8.60 -8.23
C SER A 584 -3.39 -9.86 -8.81
N ALA A 585 -3.76 -10.78 -7.93
CA ALA A 585 -4.53 -11.95 -8.35
C ALA A 585 -5.97 -11.59 -8.73
N THR A 586 -6.52 -10.55 -8.10
CA THR A 586 -7.83 -10.01 -8.44
C THR A 586 -7.68 -8.83 -9.41
N CYS A 587 -8.30 -8.96 -10.58
CA CYS A 587 -8.34 -7.93 -11.61
C CYS A 587 -9.78 -7.72 -12.11
N THR A 588 -9.99 -6.69 -12.92
CA THR A 588 -11.29 -6.41 -13.55
C THR A 588 -11.75 -7.56 -14.46
N GLU A 589 -10.79 -8.25 -15.10
CA GLU A 589 -11.01 -9.44 -15.92
C GLU A 589 -11.48 -10.64 -15.10
N SER A 590 -11.14 -10.73 -13.80
CA SER A 590 -11.60 -11.80 -12.92
C SER A 590 -12.95 -11.49 -12.26
N LEU A 591 -13.28 -10.21 -12.06
CA LEU A 591 -14.56 -9.79 -11.47
C LEU A 591 -15.72 -9.95 -12.45
N THR A 592 -15.49 -9.70 -13.73
CA THR A 592 -16.55 -9.79 -14.77
C THR A 592 -17.18 -11.19 -14.86
N PRO A 593 -16.41 -12.30 -15.01
CA PRO A 593 -16.97 -13.64 -15.01
C PRO A 593 -17.52 -14.04 -13.63
N PHE A 594 -16.97 -13.50 -12.54
CA PHE A 594 -17.52 -13.71 -11.21
C PHE A 594 -18.95 -13.15 -11.08
N LEU A 595 -19.16 -11.92 -11.54
CA LEU A 595 -20.49 -11.28 -11.53
C LEU A 595 -21.48 -12.02 -12.44
N SER A 596 -21.05 -12.61 -13.56
CA SER A 596 -21.95 -13.37 -14.43
C SER A 596 -22.49 -14.66 -13.81
N LEU A 597 -21.85 -15.18 -12.75
CA LEU A 597 -22.36 -16.32 -11.99
C LEU A 597 -23.54 -15.94 -11.07
N LEU A 598 -23.76 -14.65 -10.82
CA LEU A 598 -24.84 -14.18 -9.95
C LEU A 598 -26.15 -14.00 -10.75
N PRO A 599 -27.33 -14.40 -10.22
CA PRO A 599 -28.60 -14.32 -10.94
C PRO A 599 -28.95 -12.91 -11.44
N CYS A 600 -28.60 -11.89 -10.65
CA CYS A 600 -28.86 -10.48 -10.96
C CYS A 600 -27.64 -9.76 -11.57
N ALA A 601 -26.53 -10.47 -11.81
CA ALA A 601 -25.25 -9.94 -12.27
C ALA A 601 -24.88 -8.61 -11.57
N SER A 602 -24.76 -7.51 -12.30
CA SER A 602 -24.54 -6.16 -11.74
C SER A 602 -25.77 -5.24 -11.82
N TYR A 603 -26.94 -5.78 -12.22
CA TYR A 603 -28.13 -4.97 -12.52
C TYR A 603 -29.01 -4.68 -11.29
N ALA A 604 -29.05 -5.58 -10.30
CA ALA A 604 -29.87 -5.46 -9.10
C ALA A 604 -29.26 -6.26 -7.93
N GLY A 605 -29.71 -5.98 -6.71
CA GLY A 605 -29.19 -6.62 -5.50
C GLY A 605 -27.85 -6.06 -5.03
N LEU A 606 -27.22 -6.74 -4.09
CA LEU A 606 -25.98 -6.25 -3.46
C LEU A 606 -24.80 -6.26 -4.44
N SER A 607 -24.85 -7.11 -5.46
CA SER A 607 -23.85 -7.15 -6.52
C SER A 607 -23.85 -5.91 -7.41
N SER A 608 -24.91 -5.10 -7.44
CA SER A 608 -24.91 -3.82 -8.15
C SER A 608 -23.96 -2.80 -7.53
N LEU A 609 -23.64 -2.94 -6.23
CA LEU A 609 -22.67 -2.10 -5.53
C LEU A 609 -21.22 -2.42 -5.94
N LEU A 610 -20.94 -3.59 -6.52
CA LEU A 610 -19.58 -3.99 -6.88
C LEU A 610 -19.06 -3.20 -8.10
N ASN A 611 -18.47 -2.03 -7.84
CA ASN A 611 -17.80 -1.20 -8.83
C ASN A 611 -16.31 -1.60 -8.92
N PRO A 612 -15.82 -2.09 -10.09
CA PRO A 612 -14.45 -2.57 -10.22
C PRO A 612 -13.39 -1.54 -9.83
N HIS A 613 -13.58 -0.27 -10.22
CA HIS A 613 -12.59 0.78 -9.98
C HIS A 613 -12.45 1.12 -8.49
N ARG A 614 -13.57 1.13 -7.75
CA ARG A 614 -13.56 1.39 -6.31
C ARG A 614 -13.13 0.18 -5.51
N LEU A 615 -13.56 -1.02 -5.92
CA LEU A 615 -13.22 -2.25 -5.25
C LEU A 615 -11.69 -2.45 -5.23
N PHE A 616 -11.02 -2.33 -6.38
CA PHE A 616 -9.58 -2.59 -6.49
C PHE A 616 -8.66 -1.43 -6.05
N ASP A 617 -9.23 -0.29 -5.65
CA ASP A 617 -8.51 0.80 -4.97
C ASP A 617 -8.38 0.55 -3.45
N SER A 618 -8.99 -0.52 -2.94
CA SER A 618 -8.90 -0.94 -1.54
C SER A 618 -7.52 -1.51 -1.21
N ASP A 619 -7.07 -1.37 0.04
CA ASP A 619 -5.76 -1.88 0.51
C ASP A 619 -5.63 -3.41 0.42
N TRP A 620 -6.78 -4.10 0.52
CA TRP A 620 -6.88 -5.53 0.28
C TRP A 620 -8.22 -5.86 -0.37
N THR A 621 -8.22 -6.83 -1.28
CA THR A 621 -9.43 -7.36 -1.93
C THR A 621 -9.39 -8.88 -2.07
N LEU A 622 -10.55 -9.51 -2.07
CA LEU A 622 -10.75 -10.95 -2.23
C LEU A 622 -11.93 -11.23 -3.15
N LEU A 623 -11.73 -12.18 -4.06
CA LEU A 623 -12.80 -12.92 -4.74
C LEU A 623 -12.70 -14.39 -4.30
N GLY A 624 -13.73 -14.90 -3.63
CA GLY A 624 -13.79 -16.27 -3.11
C GLY A 624 -14.90 -17.07 -3.79
N VAL A 625 -14.60 -18.31 -4.18
CA VAL A 625 -15.56 -19.26 -4.76
C VAL A 625 -15.44 -20.56 -4.01
N HIS A 626 -16.48 -20.92 -3.29
CA HIS A 626 -16.57 -22.15 -2.51
C HIS A 626 -17.69 -22.99 -3.07
N VAL A 627 -17.38 -24.23 -3.44
CA VAL A 627 -18.39 -25.19 -3.91
C VAL A 627 -18.30 -26.45 -3.08
N LEU A 628 -19.45 -26.90 -2.60
CA LEU A 628 -19.62 -28.17 -1.91
C LEU A 628 -20.72 -28.97 -2.62
N ARG A 629 -20.34 -30.15 -3.11
CA ARG A 629 -21.23 -31.17 -3.63
C ARG A 629 -21.29 -32.32 -2.61
N ASP A 630 -22.36 -32.37 -1.83
CA ASP A 630 -22.62 -33.48 -0.91
C ASP A 630 -23.96 -34.16 -1.24
N SER A 631 -24.08 -35.45 -0.96
CA SER A 631 -25.26 -36.29 -1.19
C SER A 631 -26.55 -35.76 -0.53
N GLN A 632 -26.43 -34.98 0.56
CA GLN A 632 -27.57 -34.46 1.34
C GLN A 632 -27.86 -32.98 1.09
N ALA A 633 -26.84 -32.17 0.76
CA ALA A 633 -26.99 -30.74 0.54
C ALA A 633 -25.87 -30.19 -0.34
N HIS A 634 -26.23 -29.41 -1.35
CA HIS A 634 -25.27 -28.74 -2.20
C HIS A 634 -25.28 -27.25 -1.91
N SER A 635 -24.09 -26.68 -1.75
CA SER A 635 -23.94 -25.25 -1.49
C SER A 635 -22.84 -24.66 -2.37
N ILE A 636 -23.15 -23.53 -2.99
CA ILE A 636 -22.18 -22.67 -3.66
C ILE A 636 -22.16 -21.35 -2.91
N GLN A 637 -20.98 -20.86 -2.57
CA GLN A 637 -20.81 -19.59 -1.89
C GLN A 637 -19.78 -18.76 -2.64
N LEU A 638 -20.20 -17.57 -3.07
CA LEU A 638 -19.35 -16.60 -3.74
C LEU A 638 -19.15 -15.42 -2.79
N GLN A 639 -17.89 -15.03 -2.55
CA GLN A 639 -17.52 -14.00 -1.60
C GLN A 639 -16.76 -12.88 -2.31
N VAL A 640 -17.04 -11.63 -1.92
CA VAL A 640 -16.19 -10.49 -2.27
C VAL A 640 -15.81 -9.77 -0.99
N GLY A 641 -14.51 -9.73 -0.68
CA GLY A 641 -13.96 -9.02 0.47
C GLY A 641 -13.19 -7.79 0.02
N ALA A 642 -13.26 -6.71 0.80
CA ALA A 642 -12.42 -5.54 0.61
C ALA A 642 -12.12 -4.85 1.95
N VAL A 643 -10.91 -4.33 2.12
CA VAL A 643 -10.54 -3.45 3.23
C VAL A 643 -10.20 -2.08 2.64
N ALA A 644 -11.13 -1.14 2.77
CA ALA A 644 -11.00 0.22 2.25
C ALA A 644 -10.63 1.18 3.36
N ASP A 645 -9.84 2.20 3.02
CA ASP A 645 -9.58 3.35 3.88
C ASP A 645 -10.53 4.49 3.46
N PRO A 646 -11.61 4.75 4.23
CA PRO A 646 -12.57 5.78 3.89
C PRO A 646 -11.95 7.19 3.88
N ILE A 647 -10.90 7.43 4.68
CA ILE A 647 -10.23 8.73 4.81
C ILE A 647 -9.34 9.00 3.59
N ARG A 648 -8.68 7.96 3.05
CA ARG A 648 -7.82 8.09 1.86
C ARG A 648 -8.61 8.45 0.60
N GLN A 649 -9.82 7.92 0.45
CA GLN A 649 -10.64 8.12 -0.75
C GLN A 649 -11.20 9.54 -0.87
N ASP A 650 -11.47 10.20 0.25
CA ASP A 650 -11.97 11.58 0.27
C ASP A 650 -10.85 12.60 -0.05
N ARG A 651 -9.62 12.33 0.40
CA ARG A 651 -8.42 13.11 0.02
C ARG A 651 -8.15 13.13 -1.50
N LEU A 652 -8.47 12.05 -2.21
CA LEU A 652 -8.30 11.95 -3.67
C LEU A 652 -9.45 12.61 -4.45
N LYS A 653 -10.69 12.55 -3.95
CA LYS A 653 -11.84 13.26 -4.56
C LYS A 653 -11.72 14.78 -4.40
N GLY A 654 -11.22 15.26 -3.25
CA GLY A 654 -10.90 16.68 -3.05
C GLY A 654 -9.82 17.21 -3.99
N PHE A 655 -8.95 16.34 -4.52
CA PHE A 655 -7.82 16.75 -5.38
C PHE A 655 -8.13 16.72 -6.89
N LEU A 656 -9.15 15.98 -7.35
CA LEU A 656 -9.45 15.81 -8.80
C LEU A 656 -10.94 16.00 -9.18
N GLY A 657 -11.85 16.17 -8.22
CA GLY A 657 -13.30 16.34 -8.42
C GLY A 657 -13.75 17.80 -8.56
N ARG A 658 -13.76 18.29 -9.81
CA ARG A 658 -14.31 19.57 -10.29
C ARG A 658 -15.78 19.86 -9.87
N ARG A 659 -16.12 21.17 -9.89
CA ARG A 659 -17.46 21.76 -10.19
C ARG A 659 -18.54 21.54 -9.12
N GLY A 660 -18.58 22.41 -8.12
CA GLY A 660 -19.68 22.46 -7.15
C GLY A 660 -19.68 23.64 -6.18
N MET A 661 -18.58 24.38 -5.99
CA MET A 661 -18.57 25.55 -5.11
C MET A 661 -18.89 26.85 -5.87
N ALA A 662 -20.17 27.12 -6.04
CA ALA A 662 -20.68 28.48 -6.00
C ALA A 662 -21.69 28.51 -4.85
N GLN A 663 -21.44 29.37 -3.86
CA GLN A 663 -22.34 29.73 -2.74
C GLN A 663 -22.41 28.76 -1.54
N SER A 664 -21.34 28.72 -0.72
CA SER A 664 -21.45 28.81 0.76
C SER A 664 -20.07 28.96 1.42
N LEU A 665 -19.66 30.20 1.69
CA LEU A 665 -18.44 30.57 2.42
C LEU A 665 -18.69 30.57 3.94
N GLN A 666 -18.94 29.40 4.55
CA GLN A 666 -19.13 29.31 6.01
C GLN A 666 -18.86 27.93 6.63
N SER A 667 -18.11 27.06 5.95
CA SER A 667 -17.67 25.80 6.53
C SER A 667 -16.30 25.47 5.97
N ILE A 668 -15.28 25.57 6.82
CA ILE A 668 -14.03 24.85 6.65
C ILE A 668 -14.42 23.38 6.81
N VAL A 669 -14.73 22.70 5.71
CA VAL A 669 -15.09 21.27 5.72
C VAL A 669 -13.82 20.50 6.04
N HIS A 670 -13.65 20.15 7.32
CA HIS A 670 -12.80 19.05 7.75
C HIS A 670 -13.22 17.78 6.98
N PRO A 671 -12.31 16.85 6.63
CA PRO A 671 -12.71 15.63 5.93
C PRO A 671 -13.75 14.90 6.78
N ASP A 672 -14.98 14.82 6.28
CA ASP A 672 -16.06 14.16 6.99
C ASP A 672 -15.65 12.70 7.20
N LEU A 673 -15.50 12.29 8.46
CA LEU A 673 -15.19 10.90 8.85
C LEU A 673 -16.41 10.00 8.70
N ASN A 674 -17.15 10.16 7.60
CA ASN A 674 -18.29 9.35 7.25
C ASN A 674 -17.92 8.33 6.18
N PHE A 675 -18.65 7.22 6.16
CA PHE A 675 -18.66 6.36 4.99
C PHE A 675 -20.09 6.08 4.56
N SER A 676 -20.30 6.03 3.26
CA SER A 676 -21.56 5.71 2.64
C SER A 676 -21.37 4.71 1.50
N PHE A 677 -22.44 4.10 0.99
CA PHE A 677 -22.31 3.29 -0.22
C PHE A 677 -21.81 4.12 -1.41
N GLU A 678 -22.23 5.39 -1.48
CA GLU A 678 -21.76 6.31 -2.51
C GLU A 678 -20.27 6.63 -2.38
N SER A 679 -19.73 6.81 -1.16
CA SER A 679 -18.30 7.04 -0.99
C SER A 679 -17.47 5.77 -1.28
N LEU A 680 -17.90 4.61 -0.74
CA LEU A 680 -17.17 3.34 -0.84
C LEU A 680 -17.24 2.69 -2.23
N TYR A 681 -18.40 2.77 -2.89
CA TYR A 681 -18.70 2.01 -4.10
C TYR A 681 -19.05 2.89 -5.31
N ASP A 682 -19.20 4.20 -5.12
CA ASP A 682 -19.67 5.14 -6.15
C ASP A 682 -21.06 4.77 -6.68
N ARG A 683 -21.85 4.06 -5.86
CA ARG A 683 -23.16 3.50 -6.20
C ARG A 683 -24.03 3.39 -4.95
N THR A 684 -25.34 3.51 -5.13
CA THR A 684 -26.34 3.26 -4.08
C THR A 684 -27.20 2.04 -4.43
N LEU A 685 -27.82 1.42 -3.43
CA LEU A 685 -28.64 0.23 -3.66
C LEU A 685 -30.05 0.66 -4.06
N GLN A 686 -30.36 0.53 -5.34
CA GLN A 686 -31.63 0.97 -5.92
C GLN A 686 -32.77 -0.04 -5.71
N LYS A 687 -32.48 -1.32 -5.91
CA LYS A 687 -33.46 -2.43 -5.84
C LYS A 687 -32.77 -3.69 -5.33
N ALA A 688 -33.46 -4.44 -4.48
CA ALA A 688 -33.06 -5.80 -4.10
C ALA A 688 -33.07 -6.75 -5.32
N CYS A 689 -32.28 -7.82 -5.28
CA CYS A 689 -32.35 -8.84 -6.33
C CYS A 689 -33.72 -9.56 -6.25
N PRO A 690 -34.55 -9.55 -7.32
CA PRO A 690 -35.92 -10.09 -7.26
C PRO A 690 -36.00 -11.58 -6.95
N VAL A 691 -34.91 -12.31 -7.18
CA VAL A 691 -34.82 -13.76 -7.04
C VAL A 691 -34.21 -14.17 -5.68
N ALA A 692 -33.69 -13.21 -4.92
CA ALA A 692 -33.10 -13.47 -3.61
C ALA A 692 -34.17 -13.83 -2.58
N THR A 693 -34.01 -15.01 -1.97
CA THR A 693 -34.82 -15.46 -0.83
C THR A 693 -34.52 -14.64 0.41
N GLU A 694 -33.29 -14.13 0.54
CA GLU A 694 -32.82 -13.27 1.63
C GLU A 694 -31.83 -12.25 1.03
N SER A 695 -32.00 -10.96 1.35
CA SER A 695 -31.06 -9.90 0.93
C SER A 695 -30.83 -8.94 2.09
N LEU A 696 -29.64 -9.03 2.71
CA LEU A 696 -29.36 -8.39 3.99
C LEU A 696 -28.16 -7.44 3.90
N VAL A 697 -28.33 -6.22 4.40
CA VAL A 697 -27.21 -5.30 4.70
C VAL A 697 -27.01 -5.29 6.21
N GLN A 698 -25.77 -5.50 6.65
CA GLN A 698 -25.36 -5.58 8.04
C GLN A 698 -24.23 -4.59 8.32
N VAL A 699 -24.36 -3.75 9.33
CA VAL A 699 -23.30 -2.86 9.81
C VAL A 699 -23.01 -3.21 11.26
N ALA A 700 -21.77 -3.65 11.54
CA ALA A 700 -21.34 -3.90 12.89
C ALA A 700 -21.28 -2.58 13.67
N ILE A 701 -21.94 -2.53 14.83
CA ILE A 701 -21.92 -1.35 15.68
C ILE A 701 -20.49 -1.15 16.20
N PRO A 702 -19.90 0.04 16.03
CA PRO A 702 -18.56 0.33 16.52
C PRO A 702 -18.61 0.55 18.04
N THR A 703 -18.84 -0.52 18.81
CA THR A 703 -18.87 -0.52 20.28
C THR A 703 -17.56 -0.08 20.91
N ASP A 704 -16.47 -0.20 20.15
CA ASP A 704 -15.12 0.19 20.53
C ASP A 704 -14.86 1.69 20.19
N SER A 705 -15.84 2.46 19.72
CA SER A 705 -15.68 3.89 19.45
C SER A 705 -15.99 4.71 20.71
N ILE A 706 -15.09 5.62 21.08
CA ILE A 706 -15.32 6.60 22.17
C ILE A 706 -16.27 7.70 21.69
N ASN A 707 -16.31 7.94 20.38
CA ASN A 707 -17.01 9.05 19.78
C ASN A 707 -18.48 8.71 19.50
N PRO A 708 -19.40 9.68 19.64
CA PRO A 708 -20.79 9.48 19.25
C PRO A 708 -20.84 9.23 17.74
N PHE A 709 -21.57 8.19 17.36
CA PHE A 709 -21.78 7.81 15.96
C PHE A 709 -23.26 7.78 15.63
N ARG A 710 -23.58 8.02 14.36
CA ARG A 710 -24.92 7.94 13.80
C ARG A 710 -24.91 6.96 12.63
N ILE A 711 -25.94 6.14 12.56
CA ILE A 711 -26.13 5.18 11.46
C ILE A 711 -27.46 5.51 10.81
N GLU A 712 -27.42 5.84 9.52
CA GLU A 712 -28.58 6.19 8.69
C GLU A 712 -28.71 5.21 7.51
N PRO A 713 -29.93 4.99 6.97
CA PRO A 713 -31.19 5.57 7.39
C PRO A 713 -31.86 4.80 8.54
N SER A 714 -32.41 5.53 9.50
CA SER A 714 -33.22 4.99 10.61
C SER A 714 -34.66 4.65 10.21
N SER A 715 -35.16 5.26 9.12
CA SER A 715 -36.53 5.14 8.61
C SER A 715 -36.86 3.82 7.90
N HIS A 716 -35.86 3.01 7.57
CA HIS A 716 -35.99 1.84 6.69
C HIS A 716 -36.16 0.51 7.45
N GLY A 717 -36.82 0.51 8.61
CA GLY A 717 -37.16 -0.72 9.34
C GLY A 717 -35.96 -1.53 9.83
N ARG A 718 -34.87 -0.85 10.22
CA ARG A 718 -33.66 -1.51 10.73
C ARG A 718 -33.93 -2.33 11.98
N THR A 719 -33.30 -3.51 12.08
CA THR A 719 -33.32 -4.35 13.27
C THR A 719 -31.92 -4.48 13.85
N ILE A 720 -31.78 -4.46 15.16
CA ILE A 720 -30.51 -4.77 15.83
C ILE A 720 -30.50 -6.26 16.13
N VAL A 721 -29.48 -6.97 15.64
CA VAL A 721 -29.29 -8.40 15.83
C VAL A 721 -27.92 -8.62 16.47
N HIS A 722 -27.86 -9.53 17.43
CA HIS A 722 -26.60 -9.91 18.07
C HIS A 722 -25.92 -11.02 17.27
N ILE A 723 -24.77 -10.74 16.67
CA ILE A 723 -24.04 -11.67 15.80
C ILE A 723 -22.54 -11.65 16.17
N ASP A 724 -21.98 -12.81 16.51
CA ASP A 724 -20.58 -13.01 16.96
C ASP A 724 -20.19 -12.18 18.19
N GLY A 725 -21.08 -12.07 19.17
CA GLY A 725 -20.78 -11.30 20.39
C GLY A 725 -20.81 -9.79 20.19
N LYS A 726 -21.21 -9.29 19.01
CA LYS A 726 -21.36 -7.87 18.69
C LYS A 726 -22.78 -7.56 18.22
N ASP A 727 -23.27 -6.38 18.58
CA ASP A 727 -24.53 -5.87 18.06
C ASP A 727 -24.33 -5.36 16.63
N VAL A 728 -25.26 -5.72 15.75
CA VAL A 728 -25.20 -5.45 14.32
C VAL A 728 -26.52 -4.84 13.89
N VAL A 729 -26.46 -3.68 13.23
CA VAL A 729 -27.62 -3.08 12.58
C VAL A 729 -27.86 -3.78 11.25
N GLN A 730 -29.07 -4.29 11.03
CA GLN A 730 -29.44 -5.06 9.86
C GLN A 730 -30.64 -4.44 9.13
N TRP A 731 -30.56 -4.38 7.80
CA TRP A 731 -31.67 -4.04 6.90
C TRP A 731 -31.98 -5.21 5.96
N ASP A 732 -33.25 -5.58 5.81
CA ASP A 732 -33.72 -6.48 4.74
C ASP A 732 -34.07 -5.62 3.51
N THR A 733 -33.22 -5.68 2.49
CA THR A 733 -33.31 -4.78 1.33
C THR A 733 -34.58 -5.03 0.50
N ARG A 734 -35.23 -6.19 0.66
CA ARG A 734 -36.49 -6.51 -0.03
C ARG A 734 -37.68 -5.74 0.52
N GLN A 735 -37.56 -5.22 1.75
CA GLN A 735 -38.60 -4.41 2.40
C GLN A 735 -38.36 -2.91 2.18
N VAL A 736 -37.23 -2.56 1.57
CA VAL A 736 -36.83 -1.18 1.28
C VAL A 736 -37.41 -0.78 -0.09
N ASN A 737 -38.35 0.16 -0.08
CA ASN A 737 -39.04 0.63 -1.29
C ASN A 737 -38.35 1.84 -1.96
N GLU A 738 -37.34 2.41 -1.31
CA GLU A 738 -36.57 3.57 -1.77
C GLU A 738 -35.08 3.20 -1.95
N THR A 739 -34.29 4.15 -2.46
CA THR A 739 -32.85 3.94 -2.64
C THR A 739 -32.15 3.85 -1.29
N LEU A 740 -31.51 2.71 -1.00
CA LEU A 740 -30.76 2.53 0.24
C LEU A 740 -29.30 3.01 0.05
N ASN A 741 -28.95 4.05 0.77
CA ASN A 741 -27.57 4.49 0.98
C ASN A 741 -27.28 4.44 2.47
N VAL A 742 -26.54 3.42 2.92
CA VAL A 742 -26.20 3.31 4.35
C VAL A 742 -25.06 4.25 4.65
N VAL A 743 -25.27 5.16 5.60
CA VAL A 743 -24.29 6.16 6.03
C VAL A 743 -23.96 5.89 7.49
N VAL A 744 -22.67 5.83 7.81
CA VAL A 744 -22.18 5.88 9.19
C VAL A 744 -21.38 7.15 9.33
N ASP A 745 -21.80 7.98 10.28
CA ASP A 745 -21.28 9.32 10.49
C ASP A 745 -20.85 9.52 11.94
N TRP A 746 -19.80 10.32 12.14
CA TRP A 746 -19.24 10.70 13.44
C TRP A 746 -19.29 12.23 13.57
N PRO A 747 -20.48 12.79 13.84
CA PRO A 747 -20.78 14.21 13.61
C PRO A 747 -20.05 15.18 14.53
N ASP A 748 -19.50 14.71 15.65
CA ASP A 748 -18.87 15.55 16.67
C ASP A 748 -17.33 15.35 16.72
N VAL A 749 -16.74 14.74 15.68
CA VAL A 749 -15.32 14.35 15.64
C VAL A 749 -14.54 15.16 14.61
N ASN A 750 -13.82 16.18 15.09
CA ASN A 750 -12.90 16.97 14.24
C ASN A 750 -11.55 16.26 14.01
N MET A 751 -11.21 15.25 14.83
CA MET A 751 -9.99 14.44 14.74
C MET A 751 -10.27 13.03 15.26
N PHE A 752 -10.12 12.00 14.42
CA PHE A 752 -10.37 10.62 14.84
C PHE A 752 -9.20 10.09 15.66
N GLU A 753 -9.39 9.97 16.98
CA GLU A 753 -8.50 9.19 17.84
C GLU A 753 -8.94 7.73 17.88
N TYR A 754 -8.12 6.83 17.35
CA TYR A 754 -8.27 5.40 17.61
C TYR A 754 -7.97 5.14 19.09
N LEU A 755 -8.85 4.41 19.77
CA LEU A 755 -8.61 3.96 21.15
C LEU A 755 -7.16 3.46 21.28
N PRO A 756 -6.35 3.98 22.23
CA PRO A 756 -5.16 3.28 22.65
C PRO A 756 -5.57 1.87 23.07
N GLY A 757 -4.83 0.85 22.59
CA GLY A 757 -5.23 -0.57 22.66
C GLY A 757 -5.41 -1.18 24.05
N SER A 758 -5.47 -0.39 25.12
CA SER A 758 -5.48 -0.82 26.53
C SER A 758 -6.85 -1.30 27.06
N ASN A 759 -7.99 -0.87 26.49
CA ASN A 759 -9.34 -1.21 27.02
C ASN A 759 -10.12 -2.27 26.20
N CYS A 760 -9.50 -2.92 25.22
CA CYS A 760 -10.20 -3.88 24.36
C CYS A 760 -10.02 -5.33 24.81
N ALA A 761 -11.05 -6.16 24.57
CA ALA A 761 -10.95 -7.62 24.70
C ALA A 761 -9.79 -8.15 23.83
N LEU A 762 -8.83 -8.83 24.46
CA LEU A 762 -7.68 -9.43 23.81
C LEU A 762 -8.15 -10.54 22.84
N LYS A 763 -7.64 -10.53 21.60
CA LYS A 763 -7.87 -11.65 20.67
C LYS A 763 -7.33 -12.95 21.29
N PRO A 764 -8.00 -14.11 21.18
CA PRO A 764 -7.51 -15.38 21.73
C PRO A 764 -6.06 -15.70 21.34
N LEU A 765 -5.72 -15.47 20.06
CA LEU A 765 -4.40 -15.72 19.50
C LEU A 765 -4.02 -14.56 18.56
N ILE A 766 -2.76 -14.12 18.64
CA ILE A 766 -2.16 -13.17 17.70
C ILE A 766 -1.00 -13.87 16.99
N VAL A 767 -0.86 -13.63 15.69
CA VAL A 767 0.12 -14.30 14.85
C VAL A 767 0.84 -13.27 14.00
N ARG A 768 2.17 -13.35 13.94
CA ARG A 768 3.01 -12.51 13.09
C ARG A 768 4.02 -13.34 12.32
N ARG A 769 4.40 -12.87 11.14
CA ARG A 769 5.55 -13.41 10.40
C ARG A 769 6.81 -12.70 10.82
N LEU A 770 7.89 -13.46 10.99
CA LEU A 770 9.21 -12.96 11.31
C LEU A 770 10.16 -13.23 10.15
N LEU A 771 10.89 -12.20 9.75
CA LEU A 771 12.02 -12.29 8.83
C LEU A 771 13.24 -11.67 9.52
N HIS A 772 14.36 -12.37 9.51
CA HIS A 772 15.58 -11.92 10.18
C HIS A 772 16.83 -12.27 9.35
N GLY A 773 17.88 -11.47 9.45
CA GLY A 773 19.14 -11.64 8.72
C GLY A 773 19.34 -10.60 7.61
N THR A 774 20.61 -10.35 7.28
CA THR A 774 21.04 -9.45 6.20
C THR A 774 21.66 -10.26 5.06
N GLY A 775 21.41 -9.86 3.81
CA GLY A 775 21.90 -10.56 2.62
C GLY A 775 21.16 -11.88 2.31
N GLN A 776 21.65 -12.61 1.30
CA GLN A 776 21.02 -13.85 0.81
C GLN A 776 21.49 -15.13 1.50
N GLU A 777 22.58 -15.08 2.28
CA GLU A 777 23.21 -16.27 2.88
C GLU A 777 22.82 -16.54 4.34
N ARG A 778 22.28 -15.54 5.06
CA ARG A 778 21.99 -15.63 6.51
C ARG A 778 20.50 -15.41 6.85
N GLY A 779 19.62 -15.64 5.88
CA GLY A 779 18.19 -15.46 6.03
C GLY A 779 17.57 -16.45 7.05
N ARG A 780 16.71 -15.94 7.92
CA ARG A 780 15.85 -16.72 8.81
C ARG A 780 14.40 -16.30 8.63
N ILE A 781 13.51 -17.27 8.61
CA ILE A 781 12.07 -17.10 8.43
C ILE A 781 11.32 -17.85 9.53
N GLY A 782 10.19 -17.32 9.96
CA GLY A 782 9.43 -17.94 11.03
C GLY A 782 8.16 -17.20 11.40
N ILE A 783 7.59 -17.60 12.53
CA ILE A 783 6.35 -17.04 13.06
C ILE A 783 6.48 -16.73 14.56
N GLU A 784 5.79 -15.67 14.99
CA GLU A 784 5.54 -15.35 16.39
C GLU A 784 4.07 -15.58 16.70
N LEU A 785 3.82 -16.32 17.79
CA LEU A 785 2.49 -16.70 18.27
C LEU A 785 2.32 -16.19 19.69
N ILE A 786 1.28 -15.39 19.93
CA ILE A 786 0.94 -14.85 21.25
C ILE A 786 -0.39 -15.46 21.68
N ASN A 787 -0.35 -16.34 22.67
CA ASN A 787 -1.54 -16.94 23.27
C ASN A 787 -2.04 -16.04 24.41
N ASN A 788 -3.20 -15.41 24.22
CA ASN A 788 -3.83 -14.57 25.24
C ASN A 788 -4.85 -15.33 26.11
N LEU A 789 -5.04 -16.63 25.87
CA LEU A 789 -5.90 -17.48 26.68
C LEU A 789 -5.24 -17.84 28.01
N ASP A 790 -6.08 -18.08 29.01
CA ASP A 790 -5.66 -18.59 30.32
C ASP A 790 -5.37 -20.09 30.31
N SER A 791 -5.67 -20.78 29.20
CA SER A 791 -5.38 -22.19 28.96
C SER A 791 -4.34 -22.38 27.85
N SER A 792 -3.74 -23.57 27.79
CA SER A 792 -2.93 -23.95 26.63
C SER A 792 -3.78 -24.03 25.36
N ALA A 793 -3.17 -23.67 24.23
CA ALA A 793 -3.83 -23.65 22.93
C ALA A 793 -3.14 -24.63 21.97
N ASP A 794 -3.92 -25.51 21.35
CA ASP A 794 -3.45 -26.41 20.30
C ASP A 794 -3.67 -25.74 18.93
N VAL A 795 -2.58 -25.55 18.18
CA VAL A 795 -2.56 -24.80 16.92
C VAL A 795 -1.86 -25.62 15.83
N ILE A 796 -2.50 -25.76 14.68
CA ILE A 796 -1.86 -26.33 13.48
C ILE A 796 -1.23 -25.19 12.69
N TRP A 797 0.08 -25.22 12.52
CA TRP A 797 0.83 -24.30 11.66
C TRP A 797 1.05 -24.94 10.28
N ILE A 798 0.59 -24.28 9.22
CA ILE A 798 0.70 -24.72 7.82
C ILE A 798 1.46 -23.66 7.01
N GLU A 799 2.55 -24.07 6.37
CA GLU A 799 3.39 -23.23 5.51
C GLU A 799 3.60 -23.87 4.14
N THR A 800 3.71 -23.03 3.12
CA THR A 800 3.98 -23.48 1.76
C THR A 800 4.92 -22.49 1.08
N TRP A 801 6.14 -22.96 0.82
CA TRP A 801 7.18 -22.14 0.21
C TRP A 801 7.44 -22.59 -1.22
N PRO A 802 7.61 -21.65 -2.16
CA PRO A 802 8.03 -21.98 -3.51
C PRO A 802 9.33 -22.80 -3.52
N TRP A 803 9.54 -23.59 -4.56
CA TRP A 803 10.71 -24.49 -4.65
C TRP A 803 12.06 -23.76 -4.56
N TRP A 804 12.11 -22.47 -4.92
CA TRP A 804 13.31 -21.65 -4.87
C TRP A 804 13.65 -21.17 -3.45
N LEU A 805 12.74 -21.31 -2.49
CA LEU A 805 13.00 -21.03 -1.08
C LEU A 805 13.14 -22.34 -0.32
N ARG A 806 14.35 -22.63 0.14
CA ARG A 806 14.64 -23.86 0.87
C ARG A 806 14.92 -23.53 2.33
N ALA A 807 13.97 -23.88 3.19
CA ALA A 807 14.12 -23.74 4.63
C ALA A 807 14.64 -25.04 5.26
N PHE A 808 15.53 -24.91 6.25
CA PHE A 808 16.21 -26.03 6.91
C PHE A 808 15.59 -26.34 8.27
N ILE A 809 14.80 -27.42 8.36
CA ILE A 809 14.17 -27.84 9.63
C ILE A 809 15.19 -28.14 10.73
N SER A 810 16.38 -28.62 10.36
CA SER A 810 17.47 -28.88 11.32
C SER A 810 17.87 -27.63 12.11
N THR A 811 17.50 -26.44 11.63
CA THR A 811 17.76 -25.14 12.26
C THR A 811 16.53 -24.56 12.96
N LEU A 812 15.42 -25.30 13.04
CA LEU A 812 14.20 -24.87 13.73
C LEU A 812 14.51 -24.64 15.21
N SER A 813 14.41 -23.38 15.61
CA SER A 813 14.59 -22.92 16.98
C SER A 813 13.25 -22.45 17.54
N THR A 814 12.96 -22.83 18.78
CA THR A 814 11.71 -22.47 19.48
C THR A 814 12.05 -21.73 20.76
N THR A 815 11.54 -20.51 20.91
CA THR A 815 11.73 -19.69 22.11
C THR A 815 10.36 -19.33 22.68
N SER A 816 10.12 -19.60 23.97
CA SER A 816 8.85 -19.28 24.63
C SER A 816 9.10 -18.55 25.96
N ASN A 817 8.36 -17.48 26.21
CA ASN A 817 8.48 -16.65 27.43
C ASN A 817 7.47 -17.07 28.52
N ALA A 818 7.29 -18.38 28.76
CA ALA A 818 6.36 -18.84 29.79
C ALA A 818 6.89 -18.51 31.20
N THR A 819 6.03 -17.96 32.07
CA THR A 819 6.36 -17.68 33.47
C THR A 819 6.66 -18.97 34.24
N HIS A 820 7.66 -18.90 35.13
CA HIS A 820 8.37 -20.01 35.76
C HIS A 820 7.53 -21.01 36.59
N ASP A 821 6.24 -20.74 36.84
CA ASP A 821 5.35 -21.57 37.66
C ASP A 821 4.72 -22.76 36.91
N SER A 822 4.95 -22.90 35.60
CA SER A 822 4.50 -24.05 34.80
C SER A 822 5.64 -24.96 34.32
N ALA A 823 6.87 -24.72 34.78
CA ALA A 823 8.09 -25.42 34.36
C ALA A 823 8.20 -26.88 34.83
N GLY A 824 7.14 -27.45 35.40
CA GLY A 824 7.06 -28.83 35.88
C GLY A 824 6.62 -29.88 34.84
N SER A 825 6.27 -29.48 33.60
CA SER A 825 5.99 -30.43 32.52
C SER A 825 6.87 -30.11 31.32
N SER A 826 7.73 -31.04 30.94
CA SER A 826 8.55 -31.04 29.73
C SER A 826 7.68 -31.24 28.47
N ASP A 827 6.68 -30.38 28.29
CA ASP A 827 5.82 -30.40 27.13
C ASP A 827 6.48 -29.58 26.01
N HIS A 828 7.14 -30.28 25.09
CA HIS A 828 7.68 -29.69 23.88
C HIS A 828 6.60 -28.90 23.13
N VAL A 829 6.89 -27.64 22.80
CA VAL A 829 6.00 -26.74 22.04
C VAL A 829 5.58 -27.39 20.71
N VAL A 830 6.52 -28.04 20.03
CA VAL A 830 6.26 -28.79 18.79
C VAL A 830 5.95 -30.24 19.15
N ARG A 831 4.71 -30.68 18.87
CA ARG A 831 4.23 -32.04 19.19
C ARG A 831 4.39 -33.01 18.04
N SER A 832 4.12 -32.52 16.84
CA SER A 832 4.22 -33.29 15.60
C SER A 832 4.60 -32.34 14.48
N LEU A 833 5.40 -32.83 13.53
CA LEU A 833 5.85 -32.07 12.39
C LEU A 833 5.88 -32.98 11.17
N ASP A 834 5.24 -32.53 10.10
CA ASP A 834 5.25 -33.15 8.78
C ASP A 834 5.85 -32.17 7.79
N TYR A 835 6.81 -32.65 7.00
CA TYR A 835 7.54 -31.81 6.06
C TYR A 835 7.80 -32.54 4.75
N SER A 836 7.42 -31.87 3.68
CA SER A 836 7.73 -32.28 2.32
C SER A 836 8.74 -31.30 1.72
N PRO A 837 9.97 -31.73 1.39
CA PRO A 837 10.98 -30.86 0.80
C PRO A 837 10.59 -30.42 -0.62
N PRO A 838 11.11 -29.28 -1.09
CA PRO A 838 10.87 -28.80 -2.43
C PRO A 838 11.57 -29.68 -3.47
N ILE A 839 11.00 -29.72 -4.68
CA ILE A 839 11.66 -30.25 -5.88
C ILE A 839 11.70 -29.11 -6.89
N ALA A 840 12.89 -28.74 -7.35
CA ALA A 840 13.07 -27.61 -8.26
C ALA A 840 12.10 -27.68 -9.45
N ARG A 841 11.35 -26.59 -9.68
CA ARG A 841 10.36 -26.45 -10.77
C ARG A 841 9.21 -27.45 -10.79
N ALA A 842 9.10 -28.33 -9.79
CA ALA A 842 8.12 -29.41 -9.81
C ALA A 842 7.21 -29.44 -8.58
N ARG A 843 7.71 -29.05 -7.39
CA ARG A 843 6.94 -29.12 -6.15
C ARG A 843 7.39 -28.09 -5.11
N ALA A 844 6.44 -27.43 -4.48
CA ALA A 844 6.66 -26.53 -3.35
C ALA A 844 7.08 -27.28 -2.09
N THR A 845 7.74 -26.58 -1.16
CA THR A 845 7.93 -27.05 0.22
C THR A 845 6.59 -26.99 0.94
N THR A 846 6.23 -28.04 1.69
CA THR A 846 5.06 -28.02 2.58
C THR A 846 5.52 -28.32 3.99
N LEU A 847 5.17 -27.47 4.94
CA LEU A 847 5.43 -27.68 6.37
C LEU A 847 4.11 -27.67 7.11
N GLN A 848 3.89 -28.67 7.95
CA GLN A 848 2.75 -28.76 8.86
C GLN A 848 3.27 -29.10 10.25
N ALA A 849 2.88 -28.34 11.28
CA ALA A 849 3.30 -28.60 12.64
C ALA A 849 2.11 -28.48 13.60
N LEU A 850 1.95 -29.44 14.51
CA LEU A 850 1.06 -29.34 15.65
C LEU A 850 1.83 -28.69 16.80
N LEU A 851 1.37 -27.51 17.20
CA LEU A 851 1.97 -26.70 18.26
C LEU A 851 1.05 -26.69 19.48
N ARG A 852 1.62 -26.84 20.67
CA ARG A 852 0.93 -26.57 21.94
C ARG A 852 1.54 -25.33 22.58
N LEU A 853 0.78 -24.25 22.58
CA LEU A 853 1.20 -22.96 23.12
C LEU A 853 0.85 -22.88 24.61
N PRO A 854 1.79 -22.52 25.50
CA PRO A 854 1.49 -22.27 26.91
C PRO A 854 0.49 -21.12 27.09
N PRO A 855 -0.29 -21.10 28.20
CA PRO A 855 -1.18 -19.99 28.53
C PRO A 855 -0.39 -18.68 28.68
N ARG A 856 -1.00 -17.55 28.29
CA ARG A 856 -0.43 -16.19 28.44
C ARG A 856 1.04 -16.07 28.02
N SER A 857 1.40 -16.68 26.89
CA SER A 857 2.79 -16.78 26.46
C SER A 857 3.00 -16.31 25.02
N THR A 858 4.23 -15.83 24.76
CA THR A 858 4.72 -15.53 23.41
C THR A 858 5.72 -16.60 23.00
N THR A 859 5.43 -17.31 21.93
CA THR A 859 6.26 -18.37 21.35
C THR A 859 6.73 -17.97 19.96
N ARG A 860 8.04 -18.07 19.71
CA ARG A 860 8.69 -17.78 18.43
C ARG A 860 9.26 -19.07 17.85
N LEU A 861 8.95 -19.34 16.59
CA LEU A 861 9.52 -20.45 15.83
C LEU A 861 10.27 -19.89 14.61
N MET A 862 11.59 -20.12 14.54
CA MET A 862 12.45 -19.58 13.47
C MET A 862 13.31 -20.67 12.85
N MET A 863 13.51 -20.62 11.54
CA MET A 863 14.42 -21.51 10.80
C MET A 863 15.24 -20.72 9.78
N ALA A 864 16.46 -21.17 9.51
CA ALA A 864 17.28 -20.63 8.42
C ALA A 864 16.74 -21.07 7.06
N TYR A 865 16.89 -20.20 6.06
CA TYR A 865 16.56 -20.51 4.67
C TYR A 865 17.68 -20.09 3.72
N GLU A 866 17.73 -20.75 2.56
CA GLU A 866 18.52 -20.33 1.40
C GLU A 866 17.59 -20.07 0.20
N SER A 867 18.00 -19.15 -0.67
CA SER A 867 17.33 -18.89 -1.94
C SER A 867 18.09 -19.50 -3.12
N SER A 868 17.37 -20.09 -4.07
CA SER A 868 17.92 -20.65 -5.31
C SER A 868 17.88 -19.64 -6.46
N TYR A 869 18.81 -19.79 -7.42
CA TYR A 869 18.81 -18.99 -8.65
C TYR A 869 17.66 -19.38 -9.57
N LEU A 870 17.01 -18.36 -10.14
CA LEU A 870 15.96 -18.51 -11.14
C LEU A 870 16.53 -18.40 -12.56
N TRP A 871 15.85 -18.98 -13.54
CA TRP A 871 16.15 -18.69 -14.95
C TRP A 871 15.63 -17.30 -15.31
N TYR A 872 16.23 -16.69 -16.34
CA TYR A 872 15.84 -15.34 -16.78
C TYR A 872 14.34 -15.25 -17.16
N THR A 873 13.75 -16.35 -17.64
CA THR A 873 12.32 -16.45 -18.01
C THR A 873 11.37 -16.56 -16.83
N GLU A 874 11.89 -16.70 -15.60
CA GLU A 874 11.09 -16.95 -14.40
C GLU A 874 11.03 -15.73 -13.48
N TYR A 875 11.82 -14.71 -13.78
CA TYR A 875 11.67 -13.42 -13.13
C TYR A 875 10.35 -12.78 -13.59
N PRO A 876 9.58 -12.20 -12.66
CA PRO A 876 8.46 -11.35 -13.04
C PRO A 876 8.96 -10.12 -13.81
N SER A 877 8.05 -9.45 -14.52
CA SER A 877 8.34 -8.25 -15.32
C SER A 877 9.09 -7.18 -14.51
N ASP A 878 8.77 -7.07 -13.22
CA ASP A 878 9.44 -6.22 -12.25
C ASP A 878 10.22 -7.08 -11.23
N ALA A 879 11.42 -7.49 -11.63
CA ALA A 879 12.30 -8.33 -10.82
C ALA A 879 12.86 -7.60 -9.59
N HIS A 880 13.03 -6.27 -9.68
CA HIS A 880 13.64 -5.45 -8.62
C HIS A 880 12.72 -5.25 -7.41
N ARG A 881 11.41 -5.34 -7.61
CA ARG A 881 10.43 -5.34 -6.52
C ARG A 881 10.64 -6.48 -5.51
N GLY A 882 11.15 -7.63 -5.95
CA GLY A 882 11.31 -8.83 -5.13
C GLY A 882 10.17 -9.83 -5.23
N PHE A 883 10.39 -11.01 -4.65
CA PHE A 883 9.57 -12.20 -4.75
C PHE A 883 8.72 -12.40 -3.50
N GLU A 884 7.43 -12.66 -3.70
CA GLU A 884 6.52 -12.84 -2.60
C GLU A 884 6.41 -14.27 -2.12
N ILE A 885 6.23 -14.38 -0.81
CA ILE A 885 5.90 -15.61 -0.11
C ILE A 885 4.54 -15.42 0.55
N LEU A 886 3.68 -16.41 0.36
CA LEU A 886 2.36 -16.50 0.97
C LEU A 886 2.46 -16.53 2.48
N GLY A 887 1.53 -15.85 3.15
CA GLY A 887 1.38 -15.94 4.60
C GLY A 887 1.15 -17.38 5.09
N ALA A 888 1.65 -17.68 6.28
CA ALA A 888 1.38 -18.92 6.99
C ALA A 888 -0.11 -18.99 7.35
N SER A 889 -0.70 -20.19 7.28
CA SER A 889 -2.05 -20.45 7.77
C SER A 889 -1.96 -21.15 9.12
N LEU A 890 -2.72 -20.67 10.09
CA LEU A 890 -2.80 -21.27 11.42
C LEU A 890 -4.23 -21.60 11.77
N VAL A 891 -4.43 -22.83 12.23
CA VAL A 891 -5.75 -23.34 12.62
C VAL A 891 -5.72 -23.57 14.12
N LEU A 892 -6.44 -22.72 14.86
CA LEU A 892 -6.69 -22.90 16.28
C LEU A 892 -7.76 -23.98 16.46
N LEU A 893 -7.45 -25.03 17.22
CA LEU A 893 -8.36 -26.14 17.47
C LEU A 893 -9.23 -25.88 18.70
N ASN A 894 -10.47 -26.37 18.68
CA ASN A 894 -11.30 -26.34 19.89
C ASN A 894 -10.62 -27.12 21.04
N PRO A 895 -10.71 -26.64 22.30
CA PRO A 895 -10.08 -27.29 23.44
C PRO A 895 -10.57 -28.73 23.60
N SER A 896 -9.66 -29.68 23.82
CA SER A 896 -10.01 -31.08 24.04
C SER A 896 -10.30 -31.35 25.52
N ASN A 897 -11.46 -31.97 25.79
CA ASN A 897 -11.81 -32.43 27.15
C ASN A 897 -11.13 -33.75 27.54
N SER A 898 -10.37 -34.37 26.62
CA SER A 898 -9.75 -35.69 26.80
C SER A 898 -8.22 -35.60 26.70
N SER A 899 -7.55 -35.89 27.81
CA SER A 899 -6.09 -36.03 27.93
C SER A 899 -5.56 -37.34 27.32
N SER A 900 -6.15 -37.83 26.22
CA SER A 900 -5.86 -39.15 25.65
C SER A 900 -5.02 -39.03 24.38
N ASN A 901 -3.76 -39.48 24.46
CA ASN A 901 -2.83 -39.91 23.39
C ASN A 901 -3.22 -39.63 21.91
N GLU A 902 -3.45 -38.36 21.55
CA GLU A 902 -3.69 -37.92 20.16
C GLU A 902 -2.49 -38.26 19.24
N THR A 903 -1.29 -38.37 19.82
CA THR A 903 -0.06 -38.79 19.14
C THR A 903 -0.07 -40.25 18.68
N SER A 904 -0.91 -41.12 19.26
CA SER A 904 -0.96 -42.56 18.96
C SER A 904 -1.96 -42.95 17.86
N GLN A 905 -2.86 -42.05 17.46
CA GLN A 905 -3.86 -42.27 16.40
C GLN A 905 -3.48 -41.66 15.04
N GLY A 906 -2.29 -41.06 14.95
CA GLY A 906 -1.76 -40.48 13.72
C GLY A 906 -2.55 -39.27 13.21
N SER A 907 -2.34 -38.91 11.94
CA SER A 907 -2.97 -37.77 11.27
C SER A 907 -4.51 -37.74 11.30
N ASN A 908 -5.16 -38.85 11.67
CA ASN A 908 -6.62 -38.95 11.75
C ASN A 908 -7.23 -38.31 13.02
N ALA A 909 -6.51 -38.25 14.15
CA ALA A 909 -7.03 -37.62 15.38
C ALA A 909 -7.09 -36.08 15.28
N LEU A 910 -6.20 -35.48 14.48
CA LEU A 910 -6.21 -34.04 14.19
C LEU A 910 -7.30 -33.63 13.19
N ARG A 911 -7.92 -34.60 12.50
CA ARG A 911 -9.02 -34.35 11.56
C ARG A 911 -10.38 -34.28 12.25
N THR A 912 -10.51 -34.86 13.45
CA THR A 912 -11.77 -34.91 14.20
C THR A 912 -11.99 -33.72 15.13
N ARG A 913 -10.95 -32.94 15.46
CA ARG A 913 -11.11 -31.71 16.25
C ARG A 913 -11.55 -30.57 15.34
N SER A 914 -12.74 -30.04 15.62
CA SER A 914 -13.29 -28.91 14.86
C SER A 914 -12.39 -27.67 15.00
N GLU A 915 -12.18 -26.99 13.88
CA GLU A 915 -11.54 -25.67 13.81
C GLU A 915 -12.33 -24.65 14.63
N TRP A 916 -11.67 -23.97 15.57
CA TRP A 916 -12.24 -22.84 16.28
C TRP A 916 -12.08 -21.56 15.45
N MET A 917 -10.88 -21.34 14.92
CA MET A 917 -10.51 -20.13 14.20
C MET A 917 -9.32 -20.39 13.29
N ARG A 918 -9.34 -19.80 12.09
CA ARG A 918 -8.16 -19.73 11.22
C ARG A 918 -7.63 -18.33 11.12
N LEU A 919 -6.31 -18.22 11.27
CA LEU A 919 -5.54 -16.99 11.19
C LEU A 919 -4.51 -17.13 10.07
N HIS A 920 -4.16 -16.01 9.48
CA HIS A 920 -3.14 -15.94 8.44
C HIS A 920 -2.13 -14.85 8.79
N THR A 921 -0.85 -15.12 8.56
CA THR A 921 0.16 -14.06 8.62
C THR A 921 0.15 -13.22 7.35
N SER A 922 0.75 -12.03 7.42
CA SER A 922 1.01 -11.22 6.24
C SER A 922 1.96 -11.93 5.27
N SER A 923 1.80 -11.64 3.97
CA SER A 923 2.78 -12.03 2.96
C SER A 923 4.13 -11.34 3.21
N THR A 924 5.23 -11.97 2.79
CA THR A 924 6.58 -11.43 2.95
C THR A 924 7.26 -11.35 1.60
N LEU A 925 8.03 -10.28 1.39
CA LEU A 925 8.77 -10.01 0.16
C LEU A 925 10.25 -10.34 0.40
N LEU A 926 10.84 -11.16 -0.46
CA LEU A 926 12.26 -11.49 -0.45
C LEU A 926 12.94 -10.96 -1.71
N SER A 927 14.11 -10.35 -1.55
CA SER A 927 14.94 -9.97 -2.69
C SER A 927 15.79 -11.15 -3.15
N LEU A 928 15.63 -11.54 -4.42
CA LEU A 928 16.46 -12.55 -5.10
C LEU A 928 17.50 -11.85 -5.99
N PRO A 929 18.63 -12.50 -6.31
CA PRO A 929 19.69 -11.86 -7.08
C PRO A 929 19.23 -11.68 -8.53
N THR A 930 18.85 -10.46 -8.90
CA THR A 930 18.37 -10.14 -10.25
C THR A 930 19.52 -10.10 -11.25
N PRO A 931 19.46 -10.84 -12.37
CA PRO A 931 20.46 -10.71 -13.43
C PRO A 931 20.37 -9.33 -14.11
N ASP A 932 21.42 -8.92 -14.81
CA ASP A 932 21.40 -7.71 -15.62
C ASP A 932 20.45 -7.89 -16.82
N PHE A 933 19.28 -7.23 -16.77
CA PHE A 933 18.28 -7.26 -17.84
C PHE A 933 18.54 -6.23 -18.95
N SER A 934 19.54 -5.36 -18.83
CA SER A 934 19.77 -4.25 -19.78
C SER A 934 20.03 -4.75 -21.21
N MET A 935 20.82 -5.82 -21.36
CA MET A 935 21.15 -6.40 -22.66
C MET A 935 19.91 -6.98 -23.39
N PRO A 936 19.09 -7.87 -22.76
CA PRO A 936 17.85 -8.33 -23.36
C PRO A 936 16.87 -7.19 -23.69
N TYR A 937 16.70 -6.19 -22.82
CA TYR A 937 15.81 -5.05 -23.08
C TYR A 937 16.25 -4.25 -24.30
N ASN A 938 17.54 -3.98 -24.46
CA ASN A 938 18.07 -3.29 -25.64
C ASN A 938 17.75 -4.04 -26.93
N VAL A 939 17.84 -5.37 -26.93
CA VAL A 939 17.52 -6.21 -28.09
C VAL A 939 16.01 -6.22 -28.37
N ILE A 940 15.17 -6.32 -27.35
CA ILE A 940 13.70 -6.27 -27.51
C ILE A 940 13.25 -4.91 -28.05
N ILE A 941 13.81 -3.82 -27.53
CA ILE A 941 13.52 -2.45 -28.00
C ILE A 941 13.97 -2.28 -29.46
N LEU A 942 15.17 -2.75 -29.81
CA LEU A 942 15.66 -2.69 -31.19
C LEU A 942 14.77 -3.49 -32.16
N THR A 943 14.48 -4.75 -31.82
CA THR A 943 13.68 -5.64 -32.67
C THR A 943 12.23 -5.14 -32.81
N SER A 944 11.59 -4.73 -31.72
CA SER A 944 10.24 -4.16 -31.76
C SER A 944 10.19 -2.85 -32.56
N THR A 945 11.20 -1.99 -32.46
CA THR A 945 11.32 -0.77 -33.26
C THR A 945 11.44 -1.10 -34.75
N ILE A 946 12.29 -2.06 -35.11
CA ILE A 946 12.45 -2.52 -36.50
C ILE A 946 11.12 -3.07 -37.03
N VAL A 947 10.42 -3.90 -36.26
CA VAL A 947 9.12 -4.46 -36.64
C VAL A 947 8.06 -3.36 -36.79
N ALA A 948 8.01 -2.40 -35.87
CA ALA A 948 7.08 -1.27 -35.92
C ALA A 948 7.34 -0.36 -37.14
N LEU A 949 8.60 -0.06 -37.45
CA LEU A 949 8.96 0.71 -38.64
C LEU A 949 8.65 -0.05 -39.93
N PHE A 950 8.92 -1.37 -39.96
CA PHE A 950 8.60 -2.22 -41.10
C PHE A 950 7.08 -2.28 -41.34
N PHE A 951 6.29 -2.65 -40.33
CA PHE A 951 4.84 -2.71 -40.44
C PHE A 951 4.21 -1.33 -40.71
N GLY A 952 4.68 -0.29 -40.02
CA GLY A 952 4.20 1.07 -40.20
C GLY A 952 4.49 1.62 -41.60
N SER A 953 5.67 1.35 -42.15
CA SER A 953 6.02 1.74 -43.53
C SER A 953 5.25 0.93 -44.57
N LEU A 954 5.08 -0.38 -44.36
CA LEU A 954 4.31 -1.25 -45.23
C LEU A 954 2.83 -0.83 -45.26
N MET A 955 2.20 -0.64 -44.09
CA MET A 955 0.81 -0.18 -44.01
C MET A 955 0.63 1.23 -44.57
N ASN A 956 1.57 2.16 -44.32
CA ASN A 956 1.50 3.47 -44.95
C ASN A 956 1.55 3.40 -46.48
N ARG A 957 2.36 2.50 -47.06
CA ARG A 957 2.43 2.32 -48.53
C ARG A 957 1.18 1.65 -49.11
N LEU A 958 0.58 0.71 -48.38
CA LEU A 958 -0.60 -0.01 -48.84
C LEU A 958 -1.89 0.80 -48.69
N VAL A 959 -1.99 1.63 -47.64
CA VAL A 959 -3.25 2.33 -47.29
C VAL A 959 -3.29 3.77 -47.77
N ARG A 960 -2.14 4.47 -47.90
CA ARG A 960 -2.16 5.87 -48.37
C ARG A 960 -2.39 5.93 -49.88
N GLY A 961 -3.55 6.47 -50.25
CA GLY A 961 -3.82 6.90 -51.63
C GLY A 961 -3.14 8.24 -51.91
N TRP A 962 -2.14 8.24 -52.79
CA TRP A 962 -1.51 9.47 -53.26
C TRP A 962 -2.45 10.19 -54.23
N ARG A 963 -2.89 11.41 -53.88
CA ARG A 963 -3.60 12.29 -54.81
C ARG A 963 -2.69 13.44 -55.21
N VAL A 964 -2.52 13.63 -56.51
CA VAL A 964 -1.85 14.81 -57.05
C VAL A 964 -2.85 15.95 -56.99
N VAL A 965 -2.53 17.00 -56.25
CA VAL A 965 -3.31 18.24 -56.21
C VAL A 965 -2.52 19.27 -57.02
N SER A 966 -3.10 19.82 -58.09
CA SER A 966 -2.50 20.98 -58.74
C SER A 966 -2.75 22.19 -57.83
N LEU A 967 -1.69 22.93 -57.54
CA LEU A 967 -1.79 24.21 -56.88
C LEU A 967 -1.91 25.26 -57.97
N ASP A 968 -3.15 25.60 -58.34
CA ASP A 968 -3.39 26.74 -59.21
C ASP A 968 -3.28 28.03 -58.37
N GLU A 969 -2.53 28.98 -58.91
CA GLU A 969 -1.84 30.09 -58.24
C GLU A 969 -2.75 31.30 -57.88
N GLN A 970 -4.02 31.09 -57.51
CA GLN A 970 -5.00 32.20 -57.45
C GLN A 970 -5.65 32.58 -56.11
N ASP A 971 -5.34 31.96 -54.99
CA ASP A 971 -5.96 32.32 -53.69
C ASP A 971 -4.98 32.92 -52.67
N ALA A 972 -4.15 33.86 -53.13
CA ALA A 972 -3.29 34.67 -52.27
C ALA A 972 -3.83 36.10 -52.11
N GLU A 973 -5.06 36.30 -51.60
CA GLU A 973 -5.48 37.61 -51.07
C GLU A 973 -6.78 37.52 -50.22
N HIS A 974 -6.61 37.33 -48.91
CA HIS A 974 -7.43 37.77 -47.74
C HIS A 974 -8.98 37.60 -47.71
N PRO A 975 -9.64 37.79 -46.55
CA PRO A 975 -9.48 37.22 -45.20
C PRO A 975 -10.82 36.64 -44.67
N LYS A 976 -10.83 35.84 -43.58
CA LYS A 976 -11.87 35.82 -42.49
C LYS A 976 -11.90 34.52 -41.68
N GLN A 977 -11.76 34.69 -40.36
CA GLN A 977 -12.81 34.40 -39.36
C GLN A 977 -13.76 33.21 -39.62
N GLY A 978 -13.71 32.23 -38.72
CA GLY A 978 -14.87 31.42 -38.33
C GLY A 978 -15.06 30.09 -39.07
N ARG A 979 -15.38 29.06 -38.27
CA ARG A 979 -15.73 27.68 -38.64
C ARG A 979 -14.61 26.81 -39.21
N ARG A 980 -14.00 26.04 -38.31
CA ARG A 980 -13.67 24.64 -38.61
C ARG A 980 -14.75 23.76 -38.01
N GLU A 981 -15.72 23.43 -38.85
CA GLU A 981 -16.55 22.25 -38.68
C GLU A 981 -15.65 21.02 -38.59
N LYS A 982 -15.92 20.20 -37.58
CA LYS A 982 -15.46 18.81 -37.51
C LYS A 982 -16.11 18.05 -38.66
N ALA A 983 -15.30 17.61 -39.61
CA ALA A 983 -15.62 16.43 -40.41
C ALA A 983 -14.71 15.31 -39.90
N LEU A 984 -15.34 14.36 -39.21
CA LEU A 984 -14.82 13.02 -38.93
C LEU A 984 -15.40 12.09 -39.99
#